data_AF-A0A2D7Y7G6-F1
#
_entry.id   AF-A0A2D7Y7G6-F1
#
_cell.length_a   1.000
_cell.length_b   1.000
_cell.length_c   1.000
_cell.angle_alpha   90.00
_cell.angle_beta   90.00
_cell.angle_gamma   90.00
#
_symmetry.space_group_name_H-M   'P 1'
#
loop_
_entity.id
_entity.type
_entity.pdbx_description
1 polymer ?
#
loop_
_entity_poly.entity_id
_entity_poly.type
_entity_poly.pdbx_seq_one_letter_code
_entity_poly.pdbx_strand_id
1 'polypeptide(L)'
;MTDPNQTHDEAPRGGIIGWWARNSVAANLLMIVAVFGGLLGYQALNREVFPSASFNGATVSVAWPGASPQEIEEQIVVRIEEALADMDGIETITSTAREGAGFVNIEGKRNVDIGQFIDNVKLEVDSVNNLPPSAYRPVVSQWRNQDQVVGFAVYGNIDRRELQAIGREVRDEVAQLPGASIVNLWASRNEEVAIEVSEENLRRYNLTFDEIVRAVRASSLNASAGSVRTDLGEFGLTARQLADSAAEFEEIIIRQTSDGGTLRIRDVATVTDGFVDSNLEATYNAETMVLVVVEQAPNLDVVDTAQAVRDYIDRKSAELPEGVQMSIWWDNSEMYTARMETISGSAIVGGILVLIVLFLFLRPMVAIWVTVGIFIAFGGAFLILPMLGVTLNMLSLFAFLLVIGIVVDDAIVVGENIHDRVERGEPGLTASIVGTQMVAKPVIFAVITTIMMFSPWMLLSGPEVQFTRQISLVVIAALTFSLIESLLILPAHLSHMKPQSNSGFFGPLIAVQRAIAASLIFVARNLYRPVVKVAIRNRYATFVGFLGVFLISIFMMSFNYVGSVFMPQIENETIQANIQLAEGTPWNRTEQVRQQLDAAQIATQEHYAELYPDAGDMLISRSTLATDGRIRAWIVLPEPDERPGNLPTREVAQTIRDFLGPIPDAMEVRLDSTINDGGSRMTFALSHQDLDTLRAAADQLKTQLRSYDTLYDVVDSLETSTEELQFSLRPNAQTLGLTLQDVTRQVRQSFYGEEAQRLPRDGQDVRVMIRMDEASRRSLDTLREIRIRTSDGREVPLDAVAEAHFAPGLNRINRRNGMRTVTVSAELSDPTARGDINQSLNEDFFPNFDNQYPGLSRDEIGQ
;
A
#
# COMPACT_ATOMS: atom_id res chain seq x y z
N MET A 1 -35.96 6.41 69.53
CA MET A 1 -35.93 5.18 70.34
C MET A 1 -36.26 4.04 69.41
N THR A 2 -35.26 3.32 68.97
CA THR A 2 -35.35 2.15 68.08
C THR A 2 -34.68 0.98 68.79
N ASP A 3 -35.35 -0.17 68.73
CA ASP A 3 -35.11 -1.39 69.50
C ASP A 3 -33.68 -1.96 69.31
N PRO A 4 -32.91 -2.28 70.38
CA PRO A 4 -31.56 -2.80 70.28
C PRO A 4 -31.44 -4.29 69.86
N ASN A 5 -32.56 -4.99 69.62
CA ASN A 5 -32.57 -6.45 69.44
C ASN A 5 -32.94 -6.95 68.03
N GLN A 6 -32.89 -6.12 66.98
CA GLN A 6 -32.96 -6.63 65.61
C GLN A 6 -31.57 -7.01 65.10
N THR A 7 -31.26 -8.31 65.14
CA THR A 7 -30.19 -8.92 64.34
C THR A 7 -30.51 -8.75 62.86
N HIS A 8 -29.80 -7.84 62.18
CA HIS A 8 -29.81 -7.71 60.72
C HIS A 8 -29.07 -8.90 60.07
N ASP A 9 -29.63 -10.10 60.17
CA ASP A 9 -29.02 -11.34 59.65
C ASP A 9 -29.65 -11.85 58.33
N GLU A 10 -30.56 -11.09 57.71
CA GLU A 10 -31.08 -11.44 56.38
C GLU A 10 -30.55 -10.49 55.32
N ALA A 11 -29.50 -10.90 54.62
CA ALA A 11 -29.07 -10.27 53.37
C ALA A 11 -30.25 -10.22 52.38
N PRO A 12 -30.51 -9.08 51.70
CA PRO A 12 -31.66 -8.95 50.79
C PRO A 12 -31.70 -10.09 49.76
N ARG A 13 -32.86 -10.75 49.66
CA ARG A 13 -33.04 -12.05 48.99
C ARG A 13 -33.28 -12.00 47.47
N GLY A 14 -33.20 -10.86 46.79
CA GLY A 14 -33.63 -10.75 45.39
C GLY A 14 -32.58 -10.20 44.44
N GLY A 15 -32.34 -10.90 43.32
CA GLY A 15 -31.60 -10.40 42.16
C GLY A 15 -30.44 -11.28 41.72
N ILE A 16 -30.00 -11.11 40.47
CA ILE A 16 -28.92 -11.89 39.86
C ILE A 16 -27.62 -11.81 40.68
N ILE A 17 -27.22 -10.61 41.10
CA ILE A 17 -26.03 -10.34 41.92
C ILE A 17 -26.08 -11.14 43.24
N GLY A 18 -27.24 -11.19 43.89
CA GLY A 18 -27.41 -11.90 45.18
C GLY A 18 -27.36 -13.42 45.07
N TRP A 19 -27.63 -13.98 43.89
CA TRP A 19 -27.47 -15.42 43.61
C TRP A 19 -26.01 -15.76 43.34
N TRP A 20 -25.34 -14.98 42.47
CA TRP A 20 -23.93 -15.18 42.12
C TRP A 20 -22.99 -14.98 43.32
N ALA A 21 -23.25 -13.99 44.18
CA ALA A 21 -22.48 -13.78 45.41
C ALA A 21 -22.53 -14.97 46.39
N ARG A 22 -23.61 -15.77 46.39
CA ARG A 22 -23.76 -16.97 47.23
C ARG A 22 -23.21 -18.23 46.56
N ASN A 23 -23.18 -18.25 45.23
CA ASN A 23 -22.76 -19.39 44.44
C ASN A 23 -21.38 -19.16 43.83
N SER A 24 -20.34 -19.29 44.65
CA SER A 24 -18.95 -19.14 44.22
C SER A 24 -18.55 -20.17 43.15
N VAL A 25 -19.19 -21.33 43.08
CA VAL A 25 -18.94 -22.34 42.04
C VAL A 25 -19.34 -21.81 40.66
N ALA A 26 -20.51 -21.16 40.55
CA ALA A 26 -20.94 -20.55 39.30
C ALA A 26 -19.99 -19.40 38.88
N ALA A 27 -19.62 -18.53 39.82
CA ALA A 27 -18.66 -17.44 39.58
C ALA A 27 -17.30 -17.96 39.09
N ASN A 28 -16.77 -19.01 39.71
CA ASN A 28 -15.52 -19.65 39.32
C ASN A 28 -15.62 -20.34 37.95
N LEU A 29 -16.74 -20.98 37.64
CA LEU A 29 -16.93 -21.62 36.34
C LEU A 29 -16.98 -20.58 35.22
N LEU A 30 -17.68 -19.46 35.43
CA LEU A 30 -17.70 -18.35 34.48
C LEU A 30 -16.31 -17.72 34.29
N MET A 31 -15.57 -17.56 35.38
CA MET A 31 -14.17 -17.12 35.35
C MET A 31 -13.30 -18.07 34.51
N ILE A 32 -13.41 -19.40 34.74
CA ILE A 32 -12.65 -20.41 33.99
C ILE A 32 -13.04 -20.37 32.51
N VAL A 33 -14.33 -20.23 32.18
CA VAL A 33 -14.79 -20.10 30.79
C VAL A 33 -14.20 -18.86 30.14
N ALA A 34 -14.19 -17.72 30.82
CA ALA A 34 -13.59 -16.49 30.29
C ALA A 34 -12.07 -16.64 30.08
N VAL A 35 -11.34 -17.21 31.05
CA VAL A 35 -9.87 -17.37 30.96
C VAL A 35 -9.47 -18.43 29.92
N PHE A 36 -10.06 -19.63 30.00
CA PHE A 36 -9.74 -20.73 29.09
C PHE A 36 -10.27 -20.46 27.68
N GLY A 37 -11.50 -19.94 27.60
CA GLY A 37 -12.08 -19.50 26.34
C GLY A 37 -11.29 -18.36 25.70
N GLY A 38 -10.79 -17.42 26.51
CA GLY A 38 -9.88 -16.37 26.06
C GLY A 38 -8.55 -16.89 25.55
N LEU A 39 -7.97 -17.91 26.20
CA LEU A 39 -6.73 -18.54 25.73
C LEU A 39 -6.92 -19.21 24.36
N LEU A 40 -8.03 -19.95 24.18
CA LEU A 40 -8.37 -20.56 22.89
C LEU A 40 -8.67 -19.49 21.83
N GLY A 41 -9.39 -18.44 22.21
CA GLY A 41 -9.72 -17.33 21.33
C GLY A 41 -8.47 -16.57 20.87
N TYR A 42 -7.55 -16.28 21.79
CA TYR A 42 -6.26 -15.65 21.49
C TYR A 42 -5.43 -16.47 20.49
N GLN A 43 -5.40 -17.79 20.63
CA GLN A 43 -4.70 -18.67 19.68
C GLN A 43 -5.38 -18.78 18.31
N ALA A 44 -6.68 -18.47 18.23
CA ALA A 44 -7.44 -18.50 16.99
C ALA A 44 -7.43 -17.17 16.22
N LEU A 45 -6.85 -16.10 16.79
CA LEU A 45 -6.74 -14.80 16.12
C LEU A 45 -5.58 -14.82 15.12
N ASN A 46 -5.85 -14.38 13.89
CA ASN A 46 -4.80 -14.12 12.89
C ASN A 46 -3.96 -12.90 13.31
N ARG A 47 -2.67 -12.92 13.00
CA ARG A 47 -1.73 -11.82 13.26
C ARG A 47 -1.46 -11.01 12.00
N GLU A 48 -1.72 -9.71 12.09
CA GLU A 48 -1.59 -8.79 10.95
C GLU A 48 -0.98 -7.46 11.42
N VAL A 49 -0.18 -6.79 10.60
CA VAL A 49 0.34 -5.44 10.92
C VAL A 49 -0.81 -4.44 11.01
N PHE A 50 -1.59 -4.38 9.92
CA PHE A 50 -2.81 -3.60 9.78
C PHE A 50 -3.91 -4.52 9.24
N PRO A 51 -5.18 -4.26 9.59
CA PRO A 51 -6.28 -4.99 8.99
C PRO A 51 -6.32 -4.68 7.49
N SER A 52 -6.50 -5.71 6.66
CA SER A 52 -6.61 -5.52 5.20
C SER A 52 -7.84 -4.65 4.86
N ALA A 53 -7.59 -3.43 4.39
CA ALA A 53 -8.64 -2.55 3.90
C ALA A 53 -8.95 -2.90 2.44
N SER A 54 -10.22 -3.12 2.13
CA SER A 54 -10.68 -3.18 0.74
C SER A 54 -10.94 -1.75 0.28
N PHE A 55 -10.20 -1.29 -0.74
CA PHE A 55 -10.48 -0.01 -1.37
C PHE A 55 -11.67 -0.17 -2.32
N ASN A 56 -12.57 0.82 -2.31
CA ASN A 56 -13.72 0.85 -3.21
C ASN A 56 -13.24 1.36 -4.57
N GLY A 57 -12.73 0.47 -5.41
CA GLY A 57 -12.33 0.85 -6.75
C GLY A 57 -11.82 -0.29 -7.62
N ALA A 58 -11.68 0.03 -8.90
CA ALA A 58 -11.19 -0.87 -9.92
C ALA A 58 -10.31 -0.13 -10.92
N THR A 59 -9.39 -0.86 -11.54
CA THR A 59 -8.68 -0.40 -12.74
C THR A 59 -9.12 -1.23 -13.92
N VAL A 60 -9.53 -0.57 -15.00
CA VAL A 60 -9.72 -1.18 -16.31
C VAL A 60 -8.47 -0.90 -17.13
N SER A 61 -7.80 -1.94 -17.60
CA SER A 61 -6.61 -1.82 -18.44
C SER A 61 -6.87 -2.41 -19.82
N VAL A 62 -6.44 -1.70 -20.86
CA VAL A 62 -6.54 -2.16 -22.24
C VAL A 62 -5.22 -1.91 -22.94
N ALA A 63 -4.58 -2.98 -23.39
CA ALA A 63 -3.38 -2.87 -24.21
C ALA A 63 -3.78 -2.75 -25.69
N TRP A 64 -3.17 -1.83 -26.41
CA TRP A 64 -3.23 -1.74 -27.87
C TRP A 64 -1.85 -1.34 -28.40
N PRO A 65 -0.91 -2.29 -28.47
CA PRO A 65 0.50 -1.98 -28.71
C PRO A 65 0.73 -1.28 -30.05
N GLY A 66 1.53 -0.22 -30.02
CA GLY A 66 1.86 0.61 -31.19
C GLY A 66 0.81 1.67 -31.54
N ALA A 67 -0.25 1.85 -30.75
CA ALA A 67 -1.18 2.97 -30.90
C ALA A 67 -0.68 4.21 -30.14
N SER A 68 -0.91 5.39 -30.70
CA SER A 68 -0.52 6.66 -30.07
C SER A 68 -1.40 6.96 -28.85
N PRO A 69 -0.92 7.77 -27.90
CA PRO A 69 -1.72 8.18 -26.72
C PRO A 69 -3.06 8.82 -27.11
N GLN A 70 -3.12 9.56 -28.21
CA GLN A 70 -4.36 10.14 -28.71
C GLN A 70 -5.33 9.08 -29.27
N GLU A 71 -4.83 8.09 -30.01
CA GLU A 71 -5.66 6.99 -30.50
C GLU A 71 -6.23 6.15 -29.33
N ILE A 72 -5.42 5.91 -28.31
CA ILE A 72 -5.84 5.24 -27.07
C ILE A 72 -6.91 6.06 -26.35
N GLU A 73 -6.73 7.38 -26.24
CA GLU A 73 -7.72 8.28 -25.65
C GLU A 73 -9.06 8.14 -26.36
N GLU A 74 -9.09 8.42 -27.67
CA GLU A 74 -10.32 8.57 -28.45
C GLU A 74 -11.03 7.23 -28.72
N GLN A 75 -10.28 6.14 -28.91
CA GLN A 75 -10.87 4.86 -29.32
C GLN A 75 -11.08 3.86 -28.19
N ILE A 76 -10.41 4.04 -27.05
CA ILE A 76 -10.48 3.13 -25.91
C ILE A 76 -10.97 3.85 -24.67
N VAL A 77 -10.19 4.82 -24.16
CA VAL A 77 -10.44 5.44 -22.85
C VAL A 77 -11.79 6.16 -22.83
N VAL A 78 -12.06 7.04 -23.80
CA VAL A 78 -13.31 7.80 -23.89
C VAL A 78 -14.52 6.87 -23.94
N ARG A 79 -14.44 5.75 -24.67
CA ARG A 79 -15.55 4.80 -24.80
C ARG A 79 -15.83 4.05 -23.50
N ILE A 80 -14.79 3.72 -22.76
CA ILE A 80 -14.90 3.09 -21.44
C ILE A 80 -15.46 4.11 -20.42
N GLU A 81 -14.95 5.35 -20.45
CA GLU A 81 -15.46 6.45 -19.61
C GLU A 81 -16.96 6.70 -19.87
N GLU A 82 -17.37 6.77 -21.15
CA GLU A 82 -18.77 6.97 -21.54
C GLU A 82 -19.68 5.81 -21.10
N ALA A 83 -19.23 4.57 -21.22
CA ALA A 83 -19.97 3.41 -20.74
C ALA A 83 -20.15 3.42 -19.22
N LEU A 84 -19.18 3.95 -18.49
CA LEU A 84 -19.20 4.04 -17.03
C LEU A 84 -19.89 5.32 -16.51
N ALA A 85 -20.11 6.32 -17.36
CA ALA A 85 -20.58 7.65 -16.93
C ALA A 85 -21.95 7.62 -16.23
N ASP A 86 -22.84 6.71 -16.67
CA ASP A 86 -24.20 6.56 -16.11
C ASP A 86 -24.26 5.53 -14.96
N MET A 87 -23.14 4.90 -14.61
CA MET A 87 -23.09 3.90 -13.56
C MET A 87 -23.21 4.55 -12.17
N ASP A 88 -24.21 4.13 -11.39
CA ASP A 88 -24.33 4.59 -10.00
C ASP A 88 -23.24 3.98 -9.11
N GLY A 89 -22.84 4.73 -8.09
CA GLY A 89 -21.83 4.33 -7.13
C GLY A 89 -20.41 4.77 -7.46
N ILE A 90 -20.16 5.46 -8.57
CA ILE A 90 -18.85 6.05 -8.89
C ILE A 90 -18.70 7.42 -8.20
N GLU A 91 -17.55 7.66 -7.57
CA GLU A 91 -17.15 8.96 -7.01
C GLU A 91 -16.29 9.75 -7.99
N THR A 92 -15.26 9.13 -8.55
CA THR A 92 -14.36 9.77 -9.53
C THR A 92 -13.83 8.73 -10.52
N ILE A 93 -13.71 9.12 -11.79
CA ILE A 93 -12.99 8.36 -12.81
C ILE A 93 -11.72 9.15 -13.17
N THR A 94 -10.56 8.50 -13.06
CA THR A 94 -9.30 9.04 -13.59
C THR A 94 -8.79 8.11 -14.66
N SER A 95 -8.30 8.66 -15.77
CA SER A 95 -7.81 7.85 -16.88
C SER A 95 -6.48 8.36 -17.38
N THR A 96 -5.68 7.43 -17.87
CA THR A 96 -4.38 7.71 -18.45
C THR A 96 -4.29 6.97 -19.78
N ALA A 97 -4.14 7.72 -20.86
CA ALA A 97 -3.76 7.19 -22.16
C ALA A 97 -2.27 7.41 -22.36
N ARG A 98 -1.52 6.34 -22.63
CA ARG A 98 -0.10 6.37 -22.98
C ARG A 98 0.15 5.47 -24.18
N GLU A 99 1.35 5.53 -24.73
CA GLU A 99 1.69 4.72 -25.90
C GLU A 99 1.43 3.23 -25.61
N GLY A 100 0.67 2.59 -26.50
CA GLY A 100 0.39 1.17 -26.43
C GLY A 100 -0.61 0.69 -25.38
N ALA A 101 -1.12 1.54 -24.47
CA ALA A 101 -2.06 1.13 -23.44
C ALA A 101 -2.87 2.27 -22.81
N GLY A 102 -4.14 1.98 -22.46
CA GLY A 102 -5.02 2.86 -21.70
C GLY A 102 -5.37 2.26 -20.34
N PHE A 103 -5.46 3.12 -19.32
CA PHE A 103 -5.84 2.77 -17.95
C PHE A 103 -7.00 3.67 -17.51
N VAL A 104 -8.07 3.08 -16.98
CA VAL A 104 -9.23 3.79 -16.42
C VAL A 104 -9.39 3.33 -14.98
N ASN A 105 -9.07 4.22 -14.05
CA ASN A 105 -9.17 4.04 -12.61
C ASN A 105 -10.52 4.58 -12.14
N ILE A 106 -11.30 3.71 -11.50
CA ILE A 106 -12.69 3.96 -11.13
C ILE A 106 -12.75 3.90 -9.60
N GLU A 107 -12.94 5.05 -8.97
CA GLU A 107 -13.15 5.17 -7.54
C GLU A 107 -14.64 5.10 -7.23
N GLY A 108 -15.03 4.15 -6.38
CA GLY A 108 -16.41 3.99 -5.91
C GLY A 108 -16.69 4.83 -4.67
N LYS A 109 -17.95 5.26 -4.51
CA LYS A 109 -18.43 5.96 -3.30
C LYS A 109 -18.15 5.12 -2.05
N ARG A 110 -17.98 5.78 -0.90
CA ARG A 110 -17.62 5.14 0.39
C ARG A 110 -18.54 4.00 0.86
N ASN A 111 -19.79 3.94 0.41
CA ASN A 111 -20.82 3.01 0.88
C ASN A 111 -21.26 1.93 -0.13
N VAL A 112 -20.51 1.74 -1.22
CA VAL A 112 -20.90 0.76 -2.24
C VAL A 112 -20.49 -0.66 -1.84
N ASP A 113 -21.35 -1.64 -2.14
CA ASP A 113 -20.97 -3.05 -2.09
C ASP A 113 -19.92 -3.33 -3.18
N ILE A 114 -18.69 -3.61 -2.77
CA ILE A 114 -17.55 -3.76 -3.70
C ILE A 114 -17.78 -4.92 -4.66
N GLY A 115 -18.37 -6.04 -4.21
CA GLY A 115 -18.61 -7.19 -5.08
C GLY A 115 -19.56 -6.81 -6.22
N GLN A 116 -20.70 -6.20 -5.86
CA GLN A 116 -21.67 -5.71 -6.83
C GLN A 116 -21.09 -4.59 -7.72
N PHE A 117 -20.29 -3.69 -7.15
CA PHE A 117 -19.65 -2.61 -7.89
C PHE A 117 -18.72 -3.13 -8.98
N ILE A 118 -17.83 -4.07 -8.65
CA ILE A 118 -16.89 -4.66 -9.60
C ILE A 118 -17.64 -5.44 -10.70
N ASP A 119 -18.69 -6.18 -10.33
CA ASP A 119 -19.52 -6.89 -11.29
C ASP A 119 -20.21 -5.91 -12.25
N ASN A 120 -20.75 -4.80 -11.74
CA ASN A 120 -21.35 -3.75 -12.57
C ASN A 120 -20.31 -3.07 -13.49
N VAL A 121 -19.14 -2.68 -12.98
CA VAL A 121 -18.05 -2.13 -13.80
C VAL A 121 -17.71 -3.09 -14.92
N LYS A 122 -17.57 -4.38 -14.62
CA LYS A 122 -17.26 -5.40 -15.61
C LYS A 122 -18.36 -5.53 -16.66
N LEU A 123 -19.63 -5.53 -16.27
CA LEU A 123 -20.75 -5.57 -17.19
C LEU A 123 -20.79 -4.36 -18.14
N GLU A 124 -20.56 -3.15 -17.63
CA GLU A 124 -20.53 -1.94 -18.46
C GLU A 124 -19.33 -1.94 -19.42
N VAL A 125 -18.15 -2.34 -18.94
CA VAL A 125 -16.94 -2.46 -19.78
C VAL A 125 -17.09 -3.54 -20.85
N ASP A 126 -17.64 -4.71 -20.50
CA ASP A 126 -17.87 -5.80 -21.44
C ASP A 126 -18.94 -5.44 -22.50
N SER A 127 -19.78 -4.43 -22.25
CA SER A 127 -20.77 -3.92 -23.20
C SER A 127 -20.15 -3.12 -24.37
N VAL A 128 -18.90 -2.65 -24.21
CA VAL A 128 -18.17 -1.86 -25.21
C VAL A 128 -17.67 -2.78 -26.35
N ASN A 129 -18.53 -3.01 -27.34
CA ASN A 129 -18.26 -3.96 -28.43
C ASN A 129 -17.46 -3.39 -29.61
N ASN A 130 -17.19 -2.08 -29.64
CA ASN A 130 -16.62 -1.39 -30.80
C ASN A 130 -15.13 -1.04 -30.66
N LEU A 131 -14.43 -1.65 -29.69
CA LEU A 131 -12.98 -1.45 -29.52
C LEU A 131 -12.20 -1.86 -30.79
N PRO A 132 -11.02 -1.27 -31.04
CA PRO A 132 -10.20 -1.61 -32.19
C PRO A 132 -9.89 -3.11 -32.26
N PRO A 133 -9.96 -3.77 -33.44
CA PRO A 133 -9.75 -5.21 -33.55
C PRO A 133 -8.35 -5.67 -33.13
N SER A 134 -7.38 -4.76 -33.20
CA SER A 134 -5.98 -4.98 -32.80
C SER A 134 -5.72 -4.69 -31.31
N ALA A 135 -6.72 -4.17 -30.58
CA ALA A 135 -6.63 -3.97 -29.14
C ALA A 135 -6.93 -5.28 -28.41
N TYR A 136 -6.27 -5.51 -27.28
CA TYR A 136 -6.61 -6.59 -26.38
C TYR A 136 -7.96 -6.32 -25.71
N ARG A 137 -8.57 -7.38 -25.18
CA ARG A 137 -9.78 -7.23 -24.38
C ARG A 137 -9.48 -6.45 -23.10
N PRO A 138 -10.41 -5.59 -22.63
CA PRO A 138 -10.26 -4.94 -21.36
C PRO A 138 -10.12 -5.95 -20.21
N VAL A 139 -9.23 -5.67 -19.28
CA VAL A 139 -9.05 -6.43 -18.05
C VAL A 139 -9.42 -5.52 -16.88
N VAL A 140 -10.47 -5.92 -16.15
CA VAL A 140 -10.93 -5.24 -14.93
C VAL A 140 -10.26 -5.90 -13.72
N SER A 141 -9.47 -5.12 -12.98
CA SER A 141 -8.84 -5.53 -11.73
C SER A 141 -9.40 -4.72 -10.56
N GLN A 142 -9.83 -5.41 -9.50
CA GLN A 142 -10.24 -4.76 -8.25
C GLN A 142 -9.01 -4.21 -7.52
N TRP A 143 -9.13 -3.03 -6.92
CA TRP A 143 -8.12 -2.54 -5.98
C TRP A 143 -8.13 -3.38 -4.71
N ARG A 144 -6.98 -3.95 -4.40
CA ARG A 144 -6.76 -4.71 -3.18
C ARG A 144 -5.54 -4.13 -2.49
N ASN A 145 -5.55 -4.11 -1.17
CA ASN A 145 -4.35 -3.82 -0.42
C ASN A 145 -3.43 -5.05 -0.52
N GLN A 146 -2.54 -5.05 -1.52
CA GLN A 146 -1.52 -6.08 -1.70
C GLN A 146 -0.27 -5.67 -0.93
N ASP A 147 -0.40 -5.58 0.39
CA ASP A 147 0.75 -5.28 1.25
C ASP A 147 1.79 -6.38 1.07
N GLN A 148 3.05 -5.96 0.93
CA GLN A 148 4.18 -6.88 0.88
C GLN A 148 4.36 -7.48 2.27
N VAL A 149 4.57 -8.79 2.35
CA VAL A 149 4.81 -9.48 3.63
C VAL A 149 6.31 -9.55 3.86
N VAL A 150 7.00 -10.17 2.89
CA VAL A 150 8.44 -10.31 2.87
C VAL A 150 8.90 -10.26 1.42
N GLY A 151 9.96 -9.50 1.16
CA GLY A 151 10.63 -9.41 -0.12
C GLY A 151 12.11 -9.70 0.07
N PHE A 152 12.71 -10.43 -0.86
CA PHE A 152 14.14 -10.70 -0.83
C PHE A 152 14.75 -10.62 -2.23
N ALA A 153 16.00 -10.18 -2.28
CA ALA A 153 16.77 -10.06 -3.51
C ALA A 153 17.55 -11.36 -3.74
N VAL A 154 17.46 -11.90 -4.95
CA VAL A 154 18.39 -12.89 -5.49
C VAL A 154 19.34 -12.12 -6.40
N TYR A 155 20.62 -12.06 -6.04
CA TYR A 155 21.60 -11.22 -6.73
C TYR A 155 22.94 -11.92 -6.90
N GLY A 156 23.70 -11.48 -7.89
CA GLY A 156 25.01 -12.03 -8.18
C GLY A 156 25.56 -11.58 -9.53
N ASN A 157 26.86 -11.75 -9.73
CA ASN A 157 27.54 -11.40 -10.98
C ASN A 157 27.52 -12.56 -11.99
N ILE A 158 26.33 -12.96 -12.40
CA ILE A 158 26.08 -14.03 -13.38
C ILE A 158 25.25 -13.51 -14.56
N ASP A 159 25.07 -14.33 -15.60
CA ASP A 159 24.22 -13.95 -16.74
C ASP A 159 22.77 -13.72 -16.28
N ARG A 160 22.14 -12.65 -16.80
CA ARG A 160 20.79 -12.24 -16.37
C ARG A 160 19.73 -13.31 -16.63
N ARG A 161 19.86 -14.09 -17.71
CA ARG A 161 18.92 -15.17 -18.01
C ARG A 161 19.02 -16.28 -16.97
N GLU A 162 20.23 -16.62 -16.56
CA GLU A 162 20.47 -17.59 -15.50
C GLU A 162 19.95 -17.09 -14.14
N LEU A 163 20.23 -15.83 -13.79
CA LEU A 163 19.71 -15.21 -12.55
C LEU A 163 18.18 -15.20 -12.51
N GLN A 164 17.52 -14.85 -13.62
CA GLN A 164 16.07 -14.88 -13.71
C GLN A 164 15.50 -16.30 -13.66
N ALA A 165 16.19 -17.30 -14.22
CA ALA A 165 15.78 -18.69 -14.11
C ALA A 165 15.82 -19.16 -12.65
N ILE A 166 16.90 -18.85 -11.92
CA ILE A 166 17.02 -19.10 -10.48
C ILE A 166 15.91 -18.37 -9.72
N GLY A 167 15.67 -17.09 -10.02
CA GLY A 167 14.59 -16.32 -9.39
C GLY A 167 13.19 -16.91 -9.62
N ARG A 168 12.93 -17.48 -10.80
CA ARG A 168 11.66 -18.19 -11.10
C ARG A 168 11.53 -19.49 -10.32
N GLU A 169 12.59 -20.29 -10.24
CA GLU A 169 12.63 -21.51 -9.43
C GLU A 169 12.35 -21.18 -7.96
N VAL A 170 13.07 -20.20 -7.42
CA VAL A 170 12.90 -19.71 -6.05
C VAL A 170 11.48 -19.20 -5.81
N ARG A 171 10.91 -18.40 -6.72
CA ARG A 171 9.51 -17.96 -6.65
C ARG A 171 8.55 -19.15 -6.54
N ASP A 172 8.72 -20.17 -7.38
CA ASP A 172 7.83 -21.33 -7.43
C ASP A 172 7.96 -22.25 -6.21
N GLU A 173 9.15 -22.34 -5.64
CA GLU A 173 9.39 -23.05 -4.38
C GLU A 173 8.80 -22.27 -3.19
N VAL A 174 9.00 -20.96 -3.13
CA VAL A 174 8.41 -20.09 -2.09
C VAL A 174 6.89 -20.11 -2.16
N ALA A 175 6.31 -20.15 -3.36
CA ALA A 175 4.86 -20.24 -3.55
C ALA A 175 4.22 -21.52 -2.96
N GLN A 176 5.01 -22.54 -2.66
CA GLN A 176 4.57 -23.78 -2.02
C GLN A 176 4.66 -23.74 -0.48
N LEU A 177 5.26 -22.69 0.09
CA LEU A 177 5.35 -22.53 1.53
C LEU A 177 3.98 -22.16 2.13
N PRO A 178 3.69 -22.61 3.37
CA PRO A 178 2.48 -22.19 4.08
C PRO A 178 2.42 -20.66 4.20
N GLY A 179 1.32 -20.07 3.73
CA GLY A 179 1.09 -18.62 3.77
C GLY A 179 1.56 -17.85 2.53
N ALA A 180 2.54 -18.34 1.77
CA ALA A 180 3.10 -17.63 0.62
C ALA A 180 2.35 -17.91 -0.69
N SER A 181 1.01 -17.80 -0.74
CA SER A 181 0.25 -18.20 -1.94
C SER A 181 0.34 -17.22 -3.12
N ILE A 182 0.76 -15.98 -2.86
CA ILE A 182 0.91 -14.93 -3.89
C ILE A 182 2.36 -14.48 -3.86
N VAL A 183 3.14 -14.94 -4.84
CA VAL A 183 4.57 -14.63 -4.96
C VAL A 183 4.85 -14.10 -6.35
N ASN A 184 5.42 -12.90 -6.42
CA ASN A 184 5.72 -12.21 -7.66
C ASN A 184 7.23 -12.06 -7.85
N LEU A 185 7.68 -12.16 -9.10
CA LEU A 185 9.07 -11.91 -9.48
C LEU A 185 9.17 -10.53 -10.13
N TRP A 186 9.80 -9.60 -9.42
CA TRP A 186 10.03 -8.23 -9.86
C TRP A 186 11.45 -8.09 -10.44
N ALA A 187 11.71 -6.97 -11.11
CA ALA A 187 13.00 -6.66 -11.74
C ALA A 187 13.48 -7.73 -12.77
N SER A 188 12.53 -8.42 -13.42
CA SER A 188 12.80 -9.36 -14.50
C SER A 188 12.42 -8.79 -15.88
N ARG A 189 13.14 -9.20 -16.93
CA ARG A 189 12.82 -8.92 -18.33
C ARG A 189 12.12 -10.13 -18.94
N ASN A 190 11.04 -9.87 -19.67
CA ASN A 190 10.36 -10.91 -20.44
C ASN A 190 11.24 -11.39 -21.59
N GLU A 191 11.20 -12.68 -21.87
CA GLU A 191 11.91 -13.29 -23.00
C GLU A 191 11.20 -12.99 -24.33
N GLU A 192 11.97 -12.83 -25.39
CA GLU A 192 11.47 -12.58 -26.75
C GLU A 192 12.43 -13.20 -27.77
N VAL A 193 11.87 -13.79 -28.84
CA VAL A 193 12.63 -14.19 -30.02
C VAL A 193 12.48 -13.10 -31.08
N ALA A 194 13.56 -12.39 -31.37
CA ALA A 194 13.61 -11.36 -32.40
C ALA A 194 14.22 -11.92 -33.68
N ILE A 195 13.47 -11.89 -34.78
CA ILE A 195 13.94 -12.20 -36.13
C ILE A 195 14.20 -10.87 -36.83
N GLU A 196 15.47 -10.51 -36.91
CA GLU A 196 15.94 -9.20 -37.37
C GLU A 196 16.38 -9.26 -38.84
N VAL A 197 15.76 -8.45 -39.69
CA VAL A 197 15.96 -8.48 -41.15
C VAL A 197 16.45 -7.12 -41.64
N SER A 198 17.54 -7.10 -42.41
CA SER A 198 18.00 -5.85 -43.02
C SER A 198 17.19 -5.50 -44.28
N GLU A 199 17.03 -4.21 -44.55
CA GLU A 199 16.39 -3.74 -45.80
C GLU A 199 17.14 -4.23 -47.04
N GLU A 200 18.47 -4.34 -46.97
CA GLU A 200 19.28 -4.91 -48.05
C GLU A 200 18.88 -6.35 -48.37
N ASN A 201 18.69 -7.19 -47.36
CA ASN A 201 18.31 -8.60 -47.56
C ASN A 201 16.87 -8.72 -48.08
N LEU A 202 15.94 -7.92 -47.57
CA LEU A 202 14.57 -7.88 -48.10
C LEU A 202 14.57 -7.57 -49.60
N ARG A 203 15.38 -6.60 -50.04
CA ARG A 203 15.49 -6.23 -51.46
C ARG A 203 16.23 -7.29 -52.28
N ARG A 204 17.36 -7.79 -51.77
CA ARG A 204 18.20 -8.81 -52.45
C ARG A 204 17.40 -10.07 -52.78
N TYR A 205 16.52 -10.50 -51.90
CA TYR A 205 15.70 -11.71 -52.07
C TYR A 205 14.26 -11.42 -52.51
N ASN A 206 13.89 -10.15 -52.72
CA ASN A 206 12.54 -9.69 -53.04
C ASN A 206 11.48 -10.31 -52.10
N LEU A 207 11.65 -10.05 -50.80
CA LEU A 207 10.82 -10.53 -49.69
C LEU A 207 10.08 -9.37 -49.01
N THR A 208 8.90 -9.65 -48.46
CA THR A 208 8.21 -8.74 -47.54
C THR A 208 8.25 -9.28 -46.12
N PHE A 209 8.08 -8.41 -45.13
CA PHE A 209 7.83 -8.84 -43.74
C PHE A 209 6.66 -9.84 -43.67
N ASP A 210 5.57 -9.58 -44.38
CA ASP A 210 4.39 -10.46 -44.45
C ASP A 210 4.70 -11.87 -44.95
N GLU A 211 5.67 -12.03 -45.85
CA GLU A 211 6.12 -13.36 -46.31
C GLU A 211 6.88 -14.11 -45.21
N ILE A 212 7.77 -13.42 -44.50
CA ILE A 212 8.53 -14.01 -43.38
C ILE A 212 7.58 -14.36 -42.23
N VAL A 213 6.67 -13.46 -41.87
CA VAL A 213 5.63 -13.68 -40.85
C VAL A 213 4.79 -14.92 -41.17
N ARG A 214 4.33 -15.05 -42.43
CA ARG A 214 3.56 -16.21 -42.87
C ARG A 214 4.38 -17.50 -42.84
N ALA A 215 5.65 -17.45 -43.22
CA ALA A 215 6.54 -18.62 -43.15
C ALA A 215 6.70 -19.10 -41.70
N VAL A 216 6.95 -18.18 -40.76
CA VAL A 216 7.06 -18.50 -39.33
C VAL A 216 5.75 -19.07 -38.79
N ARG A 217 4.60 -18.41 -39.05
CA ARG A 217 3.28 -18.92 -38.64
C ARG A 217 2.97 -20.30 -39.21
N ALA A 218 3.32 -20.55 -40.47
CA ALA A 218 3.07 -21.84 -41.12
C ALA A 218 3.98 -22.96 -40.60
N SER A 219 5.18 -22.63 -40.12
CA SER A 219 6.11 -23.61 -39.53
C SER A 219 5.68 -24.10 -38.15
N SER A 220 4.78 -23.37 -37.50
CA SER A 220 4.26 -23.63 -36.17
C SER A 220 2.98 -24.46 -36.25
N LEU A 221 3.15 -25.77 -36.31
CA LEU A 221 2.04 -26.71 -36.42
C LEU A 221 1.94 -27.55 -35.14
N ASN A 222 0.91 -27.26 -34.34
CA ASN A 222 0.49 -28.11 -33.22
C ASN A 222 -0.89 -28.67 -33.52
N ALA A 223 -0.93 -29.79 -34.26
CA ALA A 223 -2.17 -30.39 -34.74
C ALA A 223 -2.36 -31.80 -34.16
N SER A 224 -3.51 -32.04 -33.53
CA SER A 224 -3.96 -33.40 -33.19
C SER A 224 -4.66 -34.01 -34.40
N ALA A 225 -4.18 -35.15 -34.86
CA ALA A 225 -4.73 -35.92 -35.97
C ALA A 225 -5.75 -36.99 -35.52
N GLY A 226 -6.12 -37.00 -34.23
CA GLY A 226 -7.05 -37.96 -33.63
C GLY A 226 -6.32 -39.09 -32.92
N SER A 227 -6.94 -40.27 -32.83
CA SER A 227 -6.35 -41.45 -32.21
C SER A 227 -6.64 -42.71 -33.03
N VAL A 228 -5.73 -43.68 -32.98
CA VAL A 228 -5.91 -45.01 -33.56
C VAL A 228 -6.14 -45.99 -32.42
N ARG A 229 -7.32 -46.62 -32.42
CA ARG A 229 -7.63 -47.70 -31.49
C ARG A 229 -7.17 -49.03 -32.06
N THR A 230 -6.32 -49.71 -31.33
CA THR A 230 -5.81 -51.05 -31.64
C THR A 230 -6.17 -52.02 -30.51
N ASP A 231 -6.04 -53.33 -30.75
CA ASP A 231 -6.27 -54.36 -29.72
C ASP A 231 -5.31 -54.23 -28.51
N LEU A 232 -4.21 -53.49 -28.67
CA LEU A 232 -3.20 -53.22 -27.63
C LEU A 232 -3.42 -51.87 -26.91
N GLY A 233 -4.39 -51.05 -27.34
CA GLY A 233 -4.67 -49.74 -26.76
C GLY A 233 -4.94 -48.65 -27.78
N GLU A 234 -5.25 -47.46 -27.28
CA GLU A 234 -5.51 -46.25 -28.06
C GLU A 234 -4.24 -45.38 -28.13
N PHE A 235 -3.75 -45.13 -29.34
CA PHE A 235 -2.59 -44.27 -29.57
C PHE A 235 -3.05 -42.94 -30.16
N GLY A 236 -2.72 -41.82 -29.50
CA GLY A 236 -2.94 -40.49 -30.05
C GLY A 236 -2.01 -40.22 -31.24
N LEU A 237 -2.55 -39.70 -32.34
CA LEU A 237 -1.80 -39.18 -33.48
C LEU A 237 -1.69 -37.66 -33.30
N THR A 238 -0.48 -37.16 -33.09
CA THR A 238 -0.22 -35.72 -32.98
C THR A 238 0.98 -35.34 -33.84
N ALA A 239 0.85 -34.27 -34.61
CA ALA A 239 1.97 -33.61 -35.27
C ALA A 239 2.36 -32.37 -34.46
N ARG A 240 3.60 -32.37 -33.94
CA ARG A 240 4.18 -31.23 -33.23
C ARG A 240 5.43 -30.82 -33.98
N GLN A 241 5.36 -29.67 -34.63
CA GLN A 241 6.50 -28.99 -35.22
C GLN A 241 6.42 -27.54 -34.74
N LEU A 242 7.13 -27.25 -33.64
CA LEU A 242 7.21 -25.94 -33.04
C LEU A 242 8.69 -25.61 -32.95
N ALA A 243 9.13 -24.55 -33.62
CA ALA A 243 10.47 -24.04 -33.42
C ALA A 243 10.54 -23.37 -32.03
N ASP A 244 11.48 -23.79 -31.20
CA ASP A 244 11.64 -23.34 -29.81
C ASP A 244 13.08 -22.90 -29.48
N SER A 245 13.94 -22.70 -30.48
CA SER A 245 15.25 -22.09 -30.27
C SER A 245 15.65 -21.27 -31.48
N ALA A 246 16.56 -20.32 -31.32
CA ALA A 246 17.09 -19.52 -32.43
C ALA A 246 17.51 -20.41 -33.63
N ALA A 247 18.21 -21.52 -33.35
CA ALA A 247 18.67 -22.46 -34.38
C ALA A 247 17.52 -23.14 -35.13
N GLU A 248 16.40 -23.42 -34.47
CA GLU A 248 15.22 -23.99 -35.11
C GLU A 248 14.46 -22.95 -35.95
N PHE A 249 14.39 -21.70 -35.48
CA PHE A 249 13.85 -20.59 -36.25
C PHE A 249 14.67 -20.31 -37.51
N GLU A 250 15.99 -20.36 -37.39
CA GLU A 250 16.94 -20.19 -38.50
C GLU A 250 16.73 -21.17 -39.65
N GLU A 251 16.24 -22.37 -39.35
CA GLU A 251 16.01 -23.46 -40.31
C GLU A 251 14.66 -23.37 -41.04
N ILE A 252 13.77 -22.46 -40.62
CA ILE A 252 12.45 -22.27 -41.25
C ILE A 252 12.64 -21.83 -42.71
N ILE A 253 11.93 -22.52 -43.60
CA ILE A 253 11.95 -22.25 -45.04
C ILE A 253 10.94 -21.15 -45.35
N ILE A 254 11.40 -20.05 -45.95
CA ILE A 254 10.57 -18.93 -46.40
C ILE A 254 10.03 -19.21 -47.81
N ARG A 255 10.90 -19.66 -48.71
CA ARG A 255 10.58 -19.91 -50.11
C ARG A 255 11.32 -21.14 -50.61
N GLN A 256 10.69 -21.93 -51.48
CA GLN A 256 11.31 -23.05 -52.18
C GLN A 256 11.08 -22.89 -53.68
N THR A 257 12.14 -22.98 -54.48
CA THR A 257 12.04 -22.92 -55.95
C THR A 257 11.62 -24.27 -56.53
N SER A 258 11.08 -24.26 -57.75
CA SER A 258 10.70 -25.48 -58.48
C SER A 258 11.86 -26.45 -58.67
N ASP A 259 13.08 -25.92 -58.69
CA ASP A 259 14.32 -26.69 -58.93
C ASP A 259 14.93 -27.22 -57.62
N GLY A 260 14.25 -27.03 -56.49
CA GLY A 260 14.63 -27.55 -55.18
C GLY A 260 15.50 -26.61 -54.33
N GLY A 261 15.78 -25.38 -54.78
CA GLY A 261 16.49 -24.38 -53.98
C GLY A 261 15.63 -23.88 -52.82
N THR A 262 16.19 -23.83 -51.61
CA THR A 262 15.48 -23.38 -50.40
C THR A 262 16.09 -22.08 -49.90
N LEU A 263 15.24 -21.12 -49.56
CA LEU A 263 15.60 -19.89 -48.86
C LEU A 263 15.11 -19.98 -47.42
N ARG A 264 16.02 -19.89 -46.45
CA ARG A 264 15.73 -20.03 -45.02
C ARG A 264 15.84 -18.70 -44.28
N ILE A 265 15.35 -18.65 -43.04
CA ILE A 265 15.46 -17.46 -42.20
C ILE A 265 16.92 -17.05 -41.99
N ARG A 266 17.82 -18.00 -41.69
CA ARG A 266 19.26 -17.70 -41.53
C ARG A 266 19.93 -17.05 -42.74
N ASP A 267 19.35 -17.23 -43.94
CA ASP A 267 19.91 -16.69 -45.17
C ASP A 267 19.54 -15.20 -45.37
N VAL A 268 18.52 -14.71 -44.66
CA VAL A 268 17.95 -13.36 -44.82
C VAL A 268 17.92 -12.54 -43.52
N ALA A 269 17.94 -13.19 -42.36
CA ALA A 269 17.69 -12.59 -41.06
C ALA A 269 18.62 -13.18 -39.98
N THR A 270 18.88 -12.38 -38.96
CA THR A 270 19.53 -12.84 -37.72
C THR A 270 18.45 -13.16 -36.70
N VAL A 271 18.52 -14.34 -36.07
CA VAL A 271 17.59 -14.72 -35.01
C VAL A 271 18.25 -14.55 -33.65
N THR A 272 17.71 -13.63 -32.85
CA THR A 272 18.17 -13.36 -31.48
C THR A 272 17.12 -13.90 -30.51
N ASP A 273 17.44 -15.01 -29.83
CA ASP A 273 16.65 -15.52 -28.71
C ASP A 273 17.14 -14.84 -27.43
N GLY A 274 16.42 -13.81 -26.98
CA GLY A 274 16.89 -12.83 -26.00
C GLY A 274 15.77 -12.36 -25.06
N PHE A 275 15.85 -11.08 -24.69
CA PHE A 275 14.80 -10.39 -23.94
C PHE A 275 14.09 -9.39 -24.83
N VAL A 276 12.89 -9.00 -24.44
CA VAL A 276 12.21 -7.83 -25.00
C VAL A 276 13.16 -6.63 -24.96
N ASP A 277 13.17 -5.82 -26.02
CA ASP A 277 13.94 -4.58 -26.14
C ASP A 277 13.34 -3.52 -25.19
N SER A 278 13.66 -3.65 -23.91
CA SER A 278 13.18 -2.82 -22.80
C SER A 278 14.35 -2.48 -21.90
N ASN A 279 14.44 -1.21 -21.49
CA ASN A 279 15.50 -0.78 -20.59
C ASN A 279 15.13 -1.07 -19.14
N LEU A 280 15.95 -1.89 -18.50
CA LEU A 280 15.80 -2.27 -17.10
C LEU A 280 17.18 -2.54 -16.52
N GLU A 281 17.53 -1.79 -15.48
CA GLU A 281 18.67 -2.12 -14.64
C GLU A 281 18.22 -2.20 -13.19
N ALA A 282 18.65 -3.26 -12.51
CA ALA A 282 18.25 -3.53 -11.14
C ALA A 282 19.45 -4.09 -10.41
N THR A 283 19.92 -3.38 -9.39
CA THR A 283 21.11 -3.75 -8.63
C THR A 283 20.81 -3.80 -7.14
N TYR A 284 21.44 -4.75 -6.46
CA TYR A 284 21.53 -4.84 -5.01
C TYR A 284 23.01 -4.83 -4.64
N ASN A 285 23.45 -3.85 -3.86
CA ASN A 285 24.85 -3.64 -3.49
C ASN A 285 25.81 -3.65 -4.71
N ALA A 286 25.38 -3.04 -5.82
CA ALA A 286 26.07 -2.97 -7.11
C ALA A 286 26.15 -4.28 -7.93
N GLU A 287 25.49 -5.35 -7.50
CA GLU A 287 25.35 -6.59 -8.28
C GLU A 287 23.94 -6.68 -8.89
N THR A 288 23.80 -7.27 -10.08
CA THR A 288 22.48 -7.43 -10.71
C THR A 288 21.56 -8.28 -9.84
N MET A 289 20.31 -7.85 -9.67
CA MET A 289 19.32 -8.54 -8.83
C MET A 289 18.00 -8.83 -9.56
N VAL A 290 17.31 -9.84 -9.06
CA VAL A 290 15.86 -10.04 -9.23
C VAL A 290 15.21 -10.07 -7.85
N LEU A 291 13.98 -9.59 -7.75
CA LEU A 291 13.28 -9.47 -6.47
C LEU A 291 12.15 -10.49 -6.40
N VAL A 292 12.12 -11.30 -5.34
CA VAL A 292 11.02 -12.22 -5.05
C VAL A 292 10.20 -11.59 -3.93
N VAL A 293 8.94 -11.29 -4.22
CA VAL A 293 8.04 -10.55 -3.31
C VAL A 293 6.85 -11.43 -2.97
N VAL A 294 6.68 -11.73 -1.67
CA VAL A 294 5.50 -12.40 -1.14
C VAL A 294 4.48 -11.35 -0.74
N GLU A 295 3.29 -11.41 -1.33
CA GLU A 295 2.19 -10.50 -1.05
C GLU A 295 1.21 -11.11 -0.03
N GLN A 296 0.49 -10.25 0.69
CA GLN A 296 -0.49 -10.67 1.66
C GLN A 296 -1.66 -11.40 0.99
N ALA A 297 -1.87 -12.66 1.39
CA ALA A 297 -3.06 -13.42 1.06
C ALA A 297 -4.16 -13.25 2.14
N PRO A 298 -5.45 -13.45 1.80
CA PRO A 298 -6.51 -13.44 2.82
C PRO A 298 -6.27 -14.49 3.92
N ASN A 299 -6.33 -14.08 5.20
CA ASN A 299 -6.09 -14.91 6.39
C ASN A 299 -4.63 -15.37 6.59
N LEU A 300 -3.67 -14.59 6.10
CA LEU A 300 -2.25 -14.83 6.31
C LEU A 300 -1.79 -14.46 7.73
N ASP A 301 -0.95 -15.29 8.35
CA ASP A 301 -0.13 -14.86 9.50
C ASP A 301 1.22 -14.34 8.99
N VAL A 302 1.45 -13.03 9.18
CA VAL A 302 2.64 -12.33 8.69
C VAL A 302 3.92 -12.89 9.31
N VAL A 303 3.88 -13.28 10.60
CA VAL A 303 5.05 -13.73 11.34
C VAL A 303 5.43 -15.15 10.92
N ASP A 304 4.46 -16.06 10.86
CA ASP A 304 4.72 -17.46 10.48
C ASP A 304 5.22 -17.56 9.05
N THR A 305 4.68 -16.73 8.14
CA THR A 305 5.07 -16.70 6.73
C THR A 305 6.47 -16.14 6.54
N ALA A 306 6.79 -15.02 7.21
CA ALA A 306 8.13 -14.45 7.17
C ALA A 306 9.16 -15.45 7.71
N GLN A 307 8.87 -16.13 8.82
CA GLN A 307 9.76 -17.16 9.35
C GLN A 307 9.96 -18.32 8.37
N ALA A 308 8.90 -18.83 7.75
CA ALA A 308 9.01 -19.89 6.74
C ALA A 308 9.88 -19.47 5.54
N VAL A 309 9.81 -18.20 5.13
CA VAL A 309 10.64 -17.64 4.07
C VAL A 309 12.10 -17.49 4.52
N ARG A 310 12.37 -17.01 5.74
CA ARG A 310 13.74 -16.96 6.29
C ARG A 310 14.39 -18.34 6.35
N ASP A 311 13.68 -19.32 6.91
CA ASP A 311 14.15 -20.71 6.98
C ASP A 311 14.41 -21.29 5.58
N TYR A 312 13.60 -20.91 4.60
CA TYR A 312 13.81 -21.27 3.20
C TYR A 312 15.07 -20.61 2.63
N ILE A 313 15.27 -19.31 2.84
CA ILE A 313 16.45 -18.56 2.37
C ILE A 313 17.72 -19.17 2.98
N ASP A 314 17.75 -19.44 4.28
CA ASP A 314 18.91 -20.02 4.98
C ASP A 314 19.30 -21.39 4.41
N ARG A 315 18.29 -22.22 4.10
CA ARG A 315 18.51 -23.54 3.49
C ARG A 315 18.93 -23.44 2.02
N LYS A 316 18.20 -22.68 1.21
CA LYS A 316 18.43 -22.60 -0.24
C LYS A 316 19.74 -21.87 -0.56
N SER A 317 20.18 -20.94 0.30
CA SER A 317 21.46 -20.22 0.14
C SER A 317 22.67 -21.16 0.07
N ALA A 318 22.61 -22.35 0.70
CA ALA A 318 23.67 -23.35 0.63
C ALA A 318 23.66 -24.17 -0.67
N GLU A 319 22.57 -24.15 -1.44
CA GLU A 319 22.37 -24.89 -2.69
C GLU A 319 22.59 -24.03 -3.94
N LEU A 320 22.72 -22.71 -3.77
CA LEU A 320 22.90 -21.78 -4.88
C LEU A 320 24.26 -21.95 -5.58
N PRO A 321 24.34 -21.67 -6.89
CA PRO A 321 25.61 -21.62 -7.63
C PRO A 321 26.60 -20.63 -7.02
N GLU A 322 27.91 -20.86 -7.22
CA GLU A 322 28.95 -19.94 -6.78
C GLU A 322 28.71 -18.53 -7.37
N GLY A 323 28.66 -17.52 -6.50
CA GLY A 323 28.46 -16.12 -6.89
C GLY A 323 27.01 -15.63 -6.89
N VAL A 324 26.04 -16.47 -6.51
CA VAL A 324 24.63 -16.06 -6.29
C VAL A 324 24.32 -16.04 -4.80
N GLN A 325 23.70 -14.97 -4.33
CA GLN A 325 23.32 -14.77 -2.94
C GLN A 325 21.84 -14.40 -2.83
N MET A 326 21.28 -14.63 -1.64
CA MET A 326 19.95 -14.16 -1.28
C MET A 326 20.04 -13.32 -0.02
N SER A 327 19.45 -12.13 -0.06
CA SER A 327 19.35 -11.24 1.10
C SER A 327 17.94 -10.69 1.21
N ILE A 328 17.46 -10.59 2.45
CA ILE A 328 16.18 -9.97 2.74
C ILE A 328 16.25 -8.50 2.29
N TRP A 329 15.27 -8.10 1.48
CA TRP A 329 15.14 -6.74 0.97
C TRP A 329 14.13 -5.96 1.81
N TRP A 330 13.07 -6.63 2.30
CA TRP A 330 12.04 -6.06 3.15
C TRP A 330 11.35 -7.15 3.98
N ASP A 331 11.07 -6.89 5.26
CA ASP A 331 10.34 -7.83 6.13
C ASP A 331 9.37 -7.10 7.08
N ASN A 332 8.07 -7.19 6.81
CA ASN A 332 7.06 -6.54 7.64
C ASN A 332 6.84 -7.24 9.00
N SER A 333 7.33 -8.47 9.19
CA SER A 333 7.21 -9.17 10.47
C SER A 333 8.15 -8.60 11.54
N GLU A 334 9.28 -8.01 11.16
CA GLU A 334 10.18 -7.32 12.09
C GLU A 334 9.50 -6.09 12.67
N MET A 335 8.94 -5.25 11.80
CA MET A 335 8.13 -4.10 12.22
C MET A 335 6.94 -4.54 13.10
N TYR A 336 6.22 -5.60 12.72
CA TYR A 336 5.14 -6.15 13.55
C TYR A 336 5.64 -6.54 14.95
N THR A 337 6.73 -7.31 15.01
CA THR A 337 7.26 -7.89 16.24
C THR A 337 7.80 -6.81 17.17
N ALA A 338 8.60 -5.87 16.66
CA ALA A 338 9.13 -4.76 17.44
C ALA A 338 7.99 -3.88 18.03
N ARG A 339 6.96 -3.59 17.24
CA ARG A 339 5.77 -2.84 17.71
C ARG A 339 4.96 -3.64 18.72
N MET A 340 4.77 -4.93 18.49
CA MET A 340 4.10 -5.85 19.42
C MET A 340 4.81 -5.93 20.77
N GLU A 341 6.13 -6.07 20.76
CA GLU A 341 6.98 -6.08 21.96
C GLU A 341 6.87 -4.76 22.71
N THR A 342 6.91 -3.63 22.01
CA THR A 342 6.73 -2.30 22.61
C THR A 342 5.36 -2.16 23.26
N ILE A 343 4.28 -2.57 22.57
CA ILE A 343 2.91 -2.45 23.08
C ILE A 343 2.66 -3.42 24.24
N SER A 344 3.10 -4.67 24.13
CA SER A 344 2.98 -5.66 25.20
C SER A 344 3.81 -5.28 26.42
N GLY A 345 5.04 -4.80 26.23
CA GLY A 345 5.87 -4.23 27.28
C GLY A 345 5.20 -3.03 27.96
N SER A 346 4.65 -2.10 27.17
CA SER A 346 3.87 -0.96 27.69
C SER A 346 2.62 -1.40 28.45
N ALA A 347 1.91 -2.42 27.98
CA ALA A 347 0.74 -2.97 28.65
C ALA A 347 1.10 -3.65 29.98
N ILE A 348 2.22 -4.37 30.04
CA ILE A 348 2.73 -4.98 31.28
C ILE A 348 3.15 -3.90 32.27
N VAL A 349 3.94 -2.91 31.84
CA VAL A 349 4.35 -1.78 32.69
C VAL A 349 3.12 -1.01 33.17
N GLY A 350 2.19 -0.70 32.29
CA GLY A 350 0.91 -0.08 32.61
C GLY A 350 0.12 -0.90 33.63
N GLY A 351 0.00 -2.21 33.43
CA GLY A 351 -0.66 -3.13 34.37
C GLY A 351 0.02 -3.20 35.74
N ILE A 352 1.36 -3.20 35.79
CA ILE A 352 2.13 -3.13 37.03
C ILE A 352 1.92 -1.79 37.73
N LEU A 353 1.95 -0.68 37.00
CA LEU A 353 1.69 0.65 37.55
C LEU A 353 0.26 0.75 38.11
N VAL A 354 -0.73 0.24 37.38
CA VAL A 354 -2.11 0.12 37.87
C VAL A 354 -2.14 -0.71 39.15
N LEU A 355 -1.50 -1.88 39.18
CA LEU A 355 -1.42 -2.71 40.38
C LEU A 355 -0.80 -1.93 41.55
N ILE A 356 0.34 -1.26 41.35
CA ILE A 356 1.00 -0.46 42.40
C ILE A 356 0.04 0.61 42.93
N VAL A 357 -0.64 1.34 42.04
CA VAL A 357 -1.64 2.35 42.39
C VAL A 357 -2.79 1.72 43.19
N LEU A 358 -3.35 0.59 42.73
CA LEU A 358 -4.42 -0.11 43.45
C LEU A 358 -3.98 -0.54 44.85
N PHE A 359 -2.77 -1.09 45.02
CA PHE A 359 -2.25 -1.46 46.34
C PHE A 359 -1.96 -0.25 47.24
N LEU A 360 -1.70 0.92 46.65
CA LEU A 360 -1.44 2.16 47.37
C LEU A 360 -2.73 2.78 47.94
N PHE A 361 -3.84 2.66 47.21
CA PHE A 361 -5.11 3.32 47.55
C PHE A 361 -6.14 2.36 48.14
N LEU A 362 -6.26 1.15 47.61
CA LEU A 362 -7.23 0.14 48.04
C LEU A 362 -6.61 -0.85 49.01
N ARG A 363 -7.48 -1.55 49.75
CA ARG A 363 -7.07 -2.70 50.54
C ARG A 363 -6.42 -3.77 49.63
N PRO A 364 -5.28 -4.38 50.01
CA PRO A 364 -4.58 -5.38 49.20
C PRO A 364 -5.47 -6.50 48.65
N MET A 365 -6.45 -6.99 49.44
CA MET A 365 -7.38 -8.03 49.01
C MET A 365 -8.31 -7.55 47.89
N VAL A 366 -8.79 -6.30 47.96
CA VAL A 366 -9.63 -5.70 46.90
C VAL A 366 -8.77 -5.46 45.66
N ALA A 367 -7.57 -4.89 45.84
CA ALA A 367 -6.62 -4.67 44.75
C ALA A 367 -6.31 -5.96 43.97
N ILE A 368 -6.03 -7.07 44.65
CA ILE A 368 -5.77 -8.37 44.01
C ILE A 368 -6.96 -8.84 43.16
N TRP A 369 -8.17 -8.81 43.73
CA TRP A 369 -9.36 -9.30 43.02
C TRP A 369 -9.75 -8.39 41.85
N VAL A 370 -9.58 -7.07 41.99
CA VAL A 370 -9.74 -6.12 40.89
C VAL A 370 -8.73 -6.40 39.79
N THR A 371 -7.45 -6.63 40.10
CA THR A 371 -6.44 -6.99 39.09
C THR A 371 -6.78 -8.30 38.39
N VAL A 372 -7.18 -9.33 39.13
CA VAL A 372 -7.63 -10.60 38.55
C VAL A 372 -8.85 -10.37 37.64
N GLY A 373 -9.76 -9.49 38.04
CA GLY A 373 -10.91 -9.08 37.25
C GLY A 373 -10.54 -8.51 35.87
N ILE A 374 -9.50 -7.69 35.77
CA ILE A 374 -9.00 -7.16 34.48
C ILE A 374 -8.63 -8.31 33.53
N PHE A 375 -7.86 -9.30 34.01
CA PHE A 375 -7.46 -10.44 33.19
C PHE A 375 -8.66 -11.29 32.76
N ILE A 376 -9.67 -11.42 33.61
CA ILE A 376 -10.91 -12.14 33.28
C ILE A 376 -11.72 -11.38 32.23
N ALA A 377 -11.83 -10.06 32.35
CA ALA A 377 -12.52 -9.22 31.38
C ALA A 377 -11.87 -9.33 29.99
N PHE A 378 -10.54 -9.30 29.92
CA PHE A 378 -9.80 -9.49 28.67
C PHE A 378 -9.87 -10.93 28.15
N GLY A 379 -9.80 -11.95 29.01
CA GLY A 379 -10.03 -13.33 28.60
C GLY A 379 -11.42 -13.51 27.97
N GLY A 380 -12.44 -12.92 28.59
CA GLY A 380 -13.79 -12.87 28.04
C GLY A 380 -13.86 -12.15 26.68
N ALA A 381 -13.15 -11.04 26.52
CA ALA A 381 -13.05 -10.37 25.22
C ALA A 381 -12.42 -11.28 24.16
N PHE A 382 -11.23 -11.86 24.43
CA PHE A 382 -10.54 -12.76 23.51
C PHE A 382 -11.37 -13.97 23.09
N LEU A 383 -12.28 -14.46 23.94
CA LEU A 383 -13.20 -15.54 23.59
C LEU A 383 -14.12 -15.19 22.40
N ILE A 384 -14.58 -13.93 22.30
CA ILE A 384 -15.57 -13.53 21.28
C ILE A 384 -14.97 -12.81 20.07
N LEU A 385 -13.78 -12.22 20.19
CA LEU A 385 -13.14 -11.46 19.12
C LEU A 385 -12.94 -12.23 17.81
N PRO A 386 -12.52 -13.52 17.80
CA PRO A 386 -12.41 -14.29 16.56
C PRO A 386 -13.74 -14.42 15.82
N MET A 387 -14.85 -14.55 16.56
CA MET A 387 -16.19 -14.65 15.97
C MET A 387 -16.65 -13.33 15.34
N LEU A 388 -16.05 -12.21 15.74
CA LEU A 388 -16.37 -10.88 15.24
C LEU A 388 -15.47 -10.47 14.05
N GLY A 389 -14.53 -11.33 13.65
CA GLY A 389 -13.57 -11.06 12.57
C GLY A 389 -12.49 -10.06 12.94
N VAL A 390 -12.20 -9.90 14.24
CA VAL A 390 -11.09 -9.07 14.72
C VAL A 390 -9.79 -9.84 14.53
N THR A 391 -8.72 -9.15 14.15
CA THR A 391 -7.36 -9.73 14.04
C THR A 391 -6.46 -9.12 15.11
N LEU A 392 -5.41 -9.83 15.48
CA LEU A 392 -4.40 -9.31 16.39
C LEU A 392 -3.45 -8.40 15.60
N ASN A 393 -3.74 -7.10 15.65
CA ASN A 393 -3.00 -6.05 14.96
C ASN A 393 -2.73 -4.85 15.88
N MET A 394 -1.95 -3.88 15.41
CA MET A 394 -1.56 -2.71 16.21
C MET A 394 -2.78 -1.93 16.75
N LEU A 395 -3.85 -1.80 15.98
CA LEU A 395 -5.06 -1.08 16.39
C LEU A 395 -5.84 -1.82 17.47
N SER A 396 -5.97 -3.15 17.34
CA SER A 396 -6.64 -3.99 18.33
C SER A 396 -5.92 -3.95 19.69
N LEU A 397 -4.58 -3.93 19.70
CA LEU A 397 -3.78 -3.83 20.91
C LEU A 397 -3.83 -2.45 21.54
N PHE A 398 -3.78 -1.41 20.71
CA PHE A 398 -4.00 -0.05 21.17
C PHE A 398 -5.37 0.09 21.84
N ALA A 399 -6.41 -0.54 21.28
CA ALA A 399 -7.73 -0.59 21.90
C ALA A 399 -7.71 -1.31 23.26
N PHE A 400 -7.00 -2.44 23.40
CA PHE A 400 -6.80 -3.07 24.70
C PHE A 400 -6.11 -2.13 25.71
N LEU A 401 -5.04 -1.45 25.30
CA LEU A 401 -4.30 -0.52 26.15
C LEU A 401 -5.17 0.66 26.61
N LEU A 402 -5.96 1.25 25.71
CA LEU A 402 -6.92 2.30 26.01
C LEU A 402 -7.94 1.84 27.04
N VAL A 403 -8.41 0.60 26.91
CA VAL A 403 -9.51 0.05 27.71
C VAL A 403 -9.07 -0.45 29.08
N ILE A 404 -7.77 -0.73 29.30
CA ILE A 404 -7.24 -1.12 30.62
C ILE A 404 -7.76 -0.17 31.70
N GLY A 405 -7.60 1.15 31.52
CA GLY A 405 -8.01 2.14 32.52
C GLY A 405 -9.53 2.12 32.79
N ILE A 406 -10.33 2.02 31.73
CA ILE A 406 -11.79 2.06 31.83
C ILE A 406 -12.33 0.80 32.52
N VAL A 407 -11.76 -0.38 32.21
CA VAL A 407 -12.18 -1.67 32.80
C VAL A 407 -11.92 -1.72 34.30
N VAL A 408 -10.80 -1.14 34.78
CA VAL A 408 -10.46 -1.19 36.20
C VAL A 408 -11.46 -0.37 37.04
N ASP A 409 -11.95 0.76 36.51
CA ASP A 409 -12.80 1.70 37.24
C ASP A 409 -14.09 1.04 37.77
N ASP A 410 -14.75 0.19 36.96
CA ASP A 410 -15.98 -0.51 37.35
C ASP A 410 -15.73 -1.41 38.58
N ALA A 411 -14.67 -2.22 38.51
CA ALA A 411 -14.27 -3.14 39.55
C ALA A 411 -13.79 -2.40 40.82
N ILE A 412 -13.13 -1.25 40.69
CA ILE A 412 -12.76 -0.38 41.81
C ILE A 412 -14.01 0.13 42.53
N VAL A 413 -14.98 0.67 41.79
CA VAL A 413 -16.20 1.25 42.38
C VAL A 413 -17.00 0.20 43.15
N VAL A 414 -17.15 -1.00 42.57
CA VAL A 414 -17.81 -2.12 43.25
C VAL A 414 -16.99 -2.60 44.44
N GLY A 415 -15.69 -2.85 44.26
CA GLY A 415 -14.79 -3.34 45.31
C GLY A 415 -14.71 -2.43 46.53
N GLU A 416 -14.63 -1.12 46.31
CA GLU A 416 -14.58 -0.12 47.37
C GLU A 416 -15.92 0.00 48.13
N ASN A 417 -17.05 -0.12 47.43
CA ASN A 417 -18.36 -0.13 48.11
C ASN A 417 -18.54 -1.36 49.00
N ILE A 418 -18.07 -2.53 48.55
CA ILE A 418 -18.07 -3.75 49.37
C ILE A 418 -17.12 -3.58 50.56
N HIS A 419 -15.93 -2.99 50.35
CA HIS A 419 -14.97 -2.72 51.41
C HIS A 419 -15.53 -1.79 52.49
N ASP A 420 -16.09 -0.65 52.11
CA ASP A 420 -16.70 0.32 53.03
C ASP A 420 -17.83 -0.33 53.86
N ARG A 421 -18.64 -1.22 53.27
CA ARG A 421 -19.68 -1.97 53.99
C ARG A 421 -19.11 -2.96 55.00
N VAL A 422 -18.05 -3.70 54.65
CA VAL A 422 -17.37 -4.59 55.59
C VAL A 422 -16.73 -3.82 56.74
N GLU A 423 -16.12 -2.66 56.49
CA GLU A 423 -15.54 -1.80 57.54
C GLU A 423 -16.59 -1.17 58.45
N ARG A 424 -17.84 -1.00 57.98
CA ARG A 424 -18.98 -0.59 58.81
C ARG A 424 -19.53 -1.71 59.70
N GLY A 425 -18.96 -2.91 59.64
CA GLY A 425 -19.31 -4.05 60.49
C GLY A 425 -20.32 -5.03 59.89
N GLU A 426 -20.68 -4.89 58.60
CA GLU A 426 -21.55 -5.85 57.93
C GLU A 426 -20.81 -7.16 57.60
N PRO A 427 -21.45 -8.34 57.72
CA PRO A 427 -20.85 -9.61 57.30
C PRO A 427 -20.47 -9.60 55.81
N GLY A 428 -19.33 -10.19 55.44
CA GLY A 428 -18.77 -10.13 54.09
C GLY A 428 -19.75 -10.47 52.96
N LEU A 429 -20.60 -11.49 53.15
CA LEU A 429 -21.59 -11.88 52.14
C LEU A 429 -22.70 -10.82 52.00
N THR A 430 -23.20 -10.28 53.11
CA THR A 430 -24.21 -9.22 53.11
C THR A 430 -23.64 -7.93 52.52
N ALA A 431 -22.42 -7.57 52.94
CA ALA A 431 -21.69 -6.40 52.45
C ALA A 431 -21.42 -6.49 50.95
N SER A 432 -21.09 -7.68 50.43
CA SER A 432 -20.88 -7.92 49.00
C SER A 432 -22.18 -7.71 48.20
N ILE A 433 -23.29 -8.30 48.64
CA ILE A 433 -24.58 -8.17 47.94
C ILE A 433 -25.08 -6.72 47.96
N VAL A 434 -25.11 -6.09 49.14
CA VAL A 434 -25.65 -4.73 49.32
C VAL A 434 -24.72 -3.69 48.69
N GLY A 435 -23.40 -3.86 48.85
CA GLY A 435 -22.37 -3.00 48.28
C GLY A 435 -22.48 -2.94 46.76
N THR A 436 -22.49 -4.09 46.08
CA THR A 436 -22.64 -4.14 44.63
C THR A 436 -23.99 -3.60 44.17
N GLN A 437 -25.11 -3.94 44.84
CA GLN A 437 -26.44 -3.49 44.43
C GLN A 437 -26.62 -1.97 44.46
N MET A 438 -25.93 -1.25 45.35
CA MET A 438 -26.01 0.21 45.41
C MET A 438 -25.38 0.90 44.21
N VAL A 439 -24.28 0.34 43.69
CA VAL A 439 -23.52 0.92 42.57
C VAL A 439 -23.82 0.29 41.22
N ALA A 440 -24.52 -0.85 41.19
CA ALA A 440 -24.81 -1.59 39.96
C ALA A 440 -25.49 -0.71 38.90
N LYS A 441 -26.48 0.11 39.26
CA LYS A 441 -27.17 0.97 38.28
C LYS A 441 -26.23 2.05 37.69
N PRO A 442 -25.55 2.89 38.49
CA PRO A 442 -24.56 3.83 37.97
C PRO A 442 -23.49 3.17 37.09
N VAL A 443 -22.95 2.03 37.50
CA VAL A 443 -21.90 1.31 36.76
C VAL A 443 -22.43 0.81 35.40
N ILE A 444 -23.60 0.16 35.37
CA ILE A 444 -24.23 -0.28 34.11
C ILE A 444 -24.43 0.90 33.16
N PHE A 445 -24.96 2.02 33.64
CA PHE A 445 -25.17 3.20 32.79
C PHE A 445 -23.84 3.81 32.31
N ALA A 446 -22.82 3.88 33.16
CA ALA A 446 -21.50 4.37 32.77
C ALA A 446 -20.89 3.52 31.64
N VAL A 447 -20.89 2.19 31.79
CA VAL A 447 -20.39 1.26 30.77
C VAL A 447 -21.18 1.36 29.47
N ILE A 448 -22.52 1.38 29.55
CA ILE A 448 -23.37 1.52 28.36
C ILE A 448 -23.11 2.84 27.65
N THR A 449 -22.90 3.95 28.36
CA THR A 449 -22.60 5.23 27.71
C THR A 449 -21.28 5.20 26.93
N THR A 450 -20.26 4.53 27.46
CA THR A 450 -18.99 4.33 26.74
C THR A 450 -19.18 3.41 25.53
N ILE A 451 -19.91 2.31 25.67
CA ILE A 451 -20.27 1.43 24.54
C ILE A 451 -21.03 2.22 23.46
N MET A 452 -21.98 3.06 23.85
CA MET A 452 -22.74 3.93 22.94
C MET A 452 -21.89 5.01 22.28
N MET A 453 -20.77 5.42 22.89
CA MET A 453 -19.81 6.34 22.27
C MET A 453 -19.00 5.65 21.16
N PHE A 454 -18.58 4.39 21.37
CA PHE A 454 -17.80 3.64 20.39
C PHE A 454 -18.67 2.92 19.33
N SER A 455 -19.95 2.66 19.60
CA SER A 455 -20.82 1.97 18.64
C SER A 455 -20.98 2.69 17.29
N PRO A 456 -21.15 4.04 17.22
CA PRO A 456 -21.25 4.76 15.96
C PRO A 456 -20.00 4.68 15.09
N TRP A 457 -18.82 4.45 15.67
CA TRP A 457 -17.57 4.32 14.91
C TRP A 457 -17.55 3.08 14.01
N MET A 458 -18.35 2.06 14.33
CA MET A 458 -18.55 0.88 13.48
C MET A 458 -19.46 1.18 12.27
N LEU A 459 -20.20 2.29 12.30
CA LEU A 459 -21.13 2.71 11.25
C LEU A 459 -20.49 3.70 10.27
N LEU A 460 -19.20 4.00 10.44
CA LEU A 460 -18.47 4.82 9.49
C LEU A 460 -18.39 4.11 8.13
N SER A 461 -18.22 4.90 7.08
CA SER A 461 -18.16 4.45 5.70
C SER A 461 -16.78 4.67 5.11
N GLY A 462 -16.36 3.84 4.17
CA GLY A 462 -15.07 3.94 3.50
C GLY A 462 -14.00 3.02 4.09
N PRO A 463 -12.77 3.06 3.57
CA PRO A 463 -11.67 2.19 4.01
C PRO A 463 -11.37 2.31 5.51
N GLU A 464 -11.60 3.50 6.10
CA GLU A 464 -11.31 3.78 7.50
C GLU A 464 -12.21 2.99 8.47
N VAL A 465 -13.36 2.50 8.01
CA VAL A 465 -14.27 1.69 8.83
C VAL A 465 -13.60 0.44 9.37
N GLN A 466 -12.68 -0.16 8.59
CA GLN A 466 -11.99 -1.37 9.04
C GLN A 466 -11.09 -1.08 10.25
N PHE A 467 -10.46 0.10 10.28
CA PHE A 467 -9.65 0.54 11.42
C PHE A 467 -10.53 0.83 12.64
N THR A 468 -11.59 1.61 12.48
CA THR A 468 -12.45 2.03 13.59
C THR A 468 -13.27 0.87 14.15
N ARG A 469 -13.69 -0.07 13.30
CA ARG A 469 -14.42 -1.28 13.70
C ARG A 469 -13.57 -2.19 14.58
N GLN A 470 -12.30 -2.40 14.25
CA GLN A 470 -11.37 -3.22 15.07
C GLN A 470 -11.26 -2.65 16.50
N ILE A 471 -11.00 -1.34 16.63
CA ILE A 471 -10.90 -0.66 17.93
C ILE A 471 -12.22 -0.77 18.71
N SER A 472 -13.34 -0.44 18.06
CA SER A 472 -14.65 -0.39 18.70
C SER A 472 -15.09 -1.76 19.20
N LEU A 473 -14.87 -2.83 18.42
CA LEU A 473 -15.23 -4.19 18.81
C LEU A 473 -14.42 -4.68 20.02
N VAL A 474 -13.11 -4.39 20.07
CA VAL A 474 -12.26 -4.71 21.23
C VAL A 474 -12.76 -3.99 22.49
N VAL A 475 -13.03 -2.69 22.38
CA VAL A 475 -13.55 -1.88 23.49
C VAL A 475 -14.89 -2.43 23.99
N ILE A 476 -15.83 -2.67 23.09
CA ILE A 476 -17.18 -3.14 23.45
C ILE A 476 -17.10 -4.55 24.08
N ALA A 477 -16.28 -5.45 23.53
CA ALA A 477 -16.08 -6.78 24.08
C ALA A 477 -15.49 -6.74 25.49
N ALA A 478 -14.41 -6.00 25.70
CA ALA A 478 -13.75 -5.87 26.99
C ALA A 478 -14.64 -5.20 28.05
N LEU A 479 -15.36 -4.13 27.70
CA LEU A 479 -16.30 -3.45 28.61
C LEU A 479 -17.51 -4.33 28.96
N THR A 480 -18.02 -5.10 28.01
CA THR A 480 -19.13 -6.03 28.26
C THR A 480 -18.71 -7.10 29.27
N PHE A 481 -17.51 -7.68 29.11
CA PHE A 481 -17.00 -8.66 30.06
C PHE A 481 -16.53 -8.05 31.38
N SER A 482 -16.09 -6.79 31.41
CA SER A 482 -15.84 -6.01 32.64
C SER A 482 -17.11 -5.87 33.48
N LEU A 483 -18.24 -5.58 32.83
CA LEU A 483 -19.53 -5.48 33.53
C LEU A 483 -19.99 -6.83 34.10
N ILE A 484 -19.77 -7.91 33.35
CA ILE A 484 -20.04 -9.27 33.80
C ILE A 484 -19.14 -9.63 35.00
N GLU A 485 -17.85 -9.31 34.93
CA GLU A 485 -16.88 -9.58 35.98
C GLU A 485 -17.22 -8.82 37.27
N SER A 486 -17.37 -7.49 37.17
CA SER A 486 -17.56 -6.61 38.33
C SER A 486 -18.89 -6.85 39.06
N LEU A 487 -19.94 -7.28 38.35
CA LEU A 487 -21.27 -7.52 38.94
C LEU A 487 -21.53 -8.98 39.35
N LEU A 488 -20.91 -9.96 38.68
CA LEU A 488 -21.22 -11.38 38.91
C LEU A 488 -20.05 -12.15 39.55
N ILE A 489 -18.81 -11.85 39.16
CA ILE A 489 -17.61 -12.59 39.59
C ILE A 489 -17.00 -11.95 40.83
N LEU A 490 -16.66 -10.66 40.76
CA LEU A 490 -16.02 -9.92 41.85
C LEU A 490 -16.76 -10.02 43.20
N PRO A 491 -18.11 -9.89 43.27
CA PRO A 491 -18.82 -9.95 44.54
C PRO A 491 -18.73 -11.33 45.20
N ALA A 492 -18.72 -12.42 44.42
CA ALA A 492 -18.58 -13.77 44.96
C ALA A 492 -17.22 -13.97 45.64
N HIS A 493 -16.16 -13.37 45.09
CA HIS A 493 -14.80 -13.47 45.63
C HIS A 493 -14.58 -12.58 46.85
N LEU A 494 -15.21 -11.39 46.88
CA LEU A 494 -15.17 -10.49 48.03
C LEU A 494 -16.18 -10.84 49.14
N SER A 495 -17.08 -11.80 48.92
CA SER A 495 -18.10 -12.24 49.91
C SER A 495 -17.51 -12.82 51.21
N HIS A 496 -16.25 -13.26 51.19
CA HIS A 496 -15.56 -13.82 52.36
C HIS A 496 -14.69 -12.80 53.10
N MET A 497 -14.73 -11.52 52.67
CA MET A 497 -13.90 -10.48 53.24
C MET A 497 -14.28 -10.19 54.70
N LYS A 498 -13.25 -10.10 55.56
CA LYS A 498 -13.37 -9.75 56.98
C LYS A 498 -12.88 -8.31 57.21
N PRO A 499 -13.30 -7.62 58.29
CA PRO A 499 -12.75 -6.31 58.66
C PRO A 499 -11.22 -6.33 58.72
N GLN A 500 -10.58 -5.25 58.29
CA GLN A 500 -9.14 -5.20 58.12
C GLN A 500 -8.40 -5.16 59.47
N SER A 501 -7.63 -6.22 59.76
CA SER A 501 -6.73 -6.29 60.92
C SER A 501 -5.30 -5.88 60.55
N ASN A 502 -4.60 -5.23 61.49
CA ASN A 502 -3.21 -4.78 61.32
C ASN A 502 -2.15 -5.87 61.57
N SER A 503 -2.56 -7.11 61.87
CA SER A 503 -1.64 -8.21 62.19
C SER A 503 -1.52 -9.19 61.00
N GLY A 504 -0.30 -9.36 60.45
CA GLY A 504 -0.01 -10.34 59.40
C GLY A 504 1.12 -9.93 58.46
N PHE A 505 1.38 -10.75 57.43
CA PHE A 505 2.44 -10.57 56.42
C PHE A 505 2.38 -9.22 55.68
N PHE A 506 1.18 -8.67 55.47
CA PHE A 506 0.97 -7.37 54.80
C PHE A 506 0.86 -6.16 55.77
N GLY A 507 1.18 -6.33 57.06
CA GLY A 507 1.03 -5.28 58.08
C GLY A 507 1.72 -3.94 57.76
N PRO A 508 3.00 -3.92 57.33
CA PRO A 508 3.69 -2.68 56.97
C PRO A 508 3.06 -1.98 55.75
N LEU A 509 2.66 -2.76 54.74
CA LEU A 509 2.02 -2.25 53.53
C LEU A 509 0.66 -1.61 53.85
N ILE A 510 -0.12 -2.24 54.73
CA ILE A 510 -1.40 -1.73 55.22
C ILE A 510 -1.23 -0.40 55.98
N ALA A 511 -0.13 -0.22 56.72
CA ALA A 511 0.13 1.03 57.42
C ALA A 511 0.43 2.19 56.44
N VAL A 512 1.20 1.92 55.39
CA VAL A 512 1.49 2.90 54.33
C VAL A 512 0.23 3.25 53.54
N GLN A 513 -0.54 2.24 53.11
CA GLN A 513 -1.82 2.44 52.42
C GLN A 513 -2.78 3.30 53.25
N ARG A 514 -2.91 3.05 54.56
CA ARG A 514 -3.74 3.88 55.45
C ARG A 514 -3.24 5.31 55.59
N ALA A 515 -1.93 5.51 55.67
CA ALA A 515 -1.36 6.86 55.73
C ALA A 515 -1.70 7.66 54.46
N ILE A 516 -1.68 7.01 53.30
CA ILE A 516 -2.01 7.62 52.01
C ILE A 516 -3.52 7.83 51.86
N ALA A 517 -4.34 6.86 52.24
CA ALA A 517 -5.79 7.05 52.28
C ALA A 517 -6.18 8.21 53.22
N ALA A 518 -5.52 8.32 54.38
CA ALA A 518 -5.72 9.43 55.31
C ALA A 518 -5.27 10.78 54.74
N SER A 519 -4.18 10.84 53.97
CA SER A 519 -3.73 12.07 53.31
C SER A 519 -4.72 12.53 52.23
N LEU A 520 -5.30 11.59 51.47
CA LEU A 520 -6.37 11.88 50.51
C LEU A 520 -7.62 12.43 51.18
N ILE A 521 -8.05 11.83 52.30
CA ILE A 521 -9.19 12.32 53.08
C ILE A 521 -8.89 13.72 53.64
N PHE A 522 -7.66 13.97 54.07
CA PHE A 522 -7.22 15.29 54.50
C PHE A 522 -7.30 16.31 53.37
N VAL A 523 -6.78 16.00 52.18
CA VAL A 523 -6.88 16.86 50.99
C VAL A 523 -8.35 17.11 50.62
N ALA A 524 -9.18 16.06 50.60
CA ALA A 524 -10.59 16.15 50.30
C ALA A 524 -11.33 17.10 51.27
N ARG A 525 -11.02 17.02 52.58
CA ARG A 525 -11.67 17.83 53.61
C ARG A 525 -11.13 19.26 53.72
N ASN A 526 -9.81 19.43 53.60
CA ASN A 526 -9.13 20.67 53.94
C ASN A 526 -8.80 21.54 52.71
N LEU A 527 -8.66 20.95 51.52
CA LEU A 527 -8.37 21.70 50.29
C LEU A 527 -9.56 21.66 49.32
N TYR A 528 -10.04 20.48 48.95
CA TYR A 528 -11.09 20.33 47.95
C TYR A 528 -12.44 20.90 48.41
N ARG A 529 -12.93 20.49 49.60
CA ARG A 529 -14.22 20.96 50.14
C ARG A 529 -14.34 22.48 50.27
N PRO A 530 -13.37 23.24 50.81
CA PRO A 530 -13.49 24.69 50.85
C PRO A 530 -13.46 25.33 49.46
N VAL A 531 -12.63 24.84 48.54
CA VAL A 531 -12.59 25.34 47.15
C VAL A 531 -13.94 25.13 46.46
N VAL A 532 -14.52 23.94 46.57
CA VAL A 532 -15.85 23.65 46.01
C VAL A 532 -16.93 24.52 46.65
N LYS A 533 -16.89 24.76 47.96
CA LYS A 533 -17.84 25.69 48.62
C LYS A 533 -17.74 27.11 48.05
N VAL A 534 -16.52 27.59 47.80
CA VAL A 534 -16.29 28.90 47.17
C VAL A 534 -16.82 28.92 45.74
N ALA A 535 -16.57 27.86 44.96
CA ALA A 535 -17.06 27.72 43.59
C ALA A 535 -18.59 27.68 43.53
N ILE A 536 -19.24 26.90 44.39
CA ILE A 536 -20.72 26.85 44.47
C ILE A 536 -21.30 28.20 44.90
N ARG A 537 -20.68 28.87 45.87
CA ARG A 537 -21.12 30.22 46.31
C ARG A 537 -21.03 31.22 45.16
N ASN A 538 -20.01 31.11 44.32
CA ASN A 538 -19.75 31.97 43.17
C ASN A 538 -20.11 31.29 41.83
N ARG A 539 -21.21 30.50 41.79
CA ARG A 539 -21.58 29.65 40.63
C ARG A 539 -21.53 30.33 39.27
N TYR A 540 -21.96 31.59 39.16
CA TYR A 540 -21.90 32.33 37.90
C TYR A 540 -20.46 32.68 37.50
N ALA A 541 -19.60 33.07 38.44
CA ALA A 541 -18.19 33.33 38.16
C ALA A 541 -17.44 32.04 37.79
N THR A 542 -17.78 30.91 38.43
CA THR A 542 -17.23 29.61 38.05
C THR A 542 -17.67 29.20 36.64
N PHE A 543 -18.94 29.40 36.30
CA PHE A 543 -19.44 29.12 34.94
C PHE A 543 -18.81 30.02 33.88
N VAL A 544 -18.68 31.33 34.15
CA VAL A 544 -18.02 32.29 33.25
C VAL A 544 -16.53 31.97 33.13
N GLY A 545 -15.86 31.57 34.22
CA GLY A 545 -14.47 31.12 34.19
C GLY A 545 -14.28 29.88 33.31
N PHE A 546 -15.17 28.88 33.45
CA PHE A 546 -15.19 27.71 32.58
C PHE A 546 -15.39 28.11 31.11
N LEU A 547 -16.40 28.93 30.81
CA LEU A 547 -16.67 29.38 29.44
C LEU A 547 -15.51 30.20 28.88
N GLY A 548 -14.87 31.03 29.70
CA GLY A 548 -13.70 31.82 29.31
C GLY A 548 -12.51 30.94 28.94
N VAL A 549 -12.18 29.95 29.77
CA VAL A 549 -11.12 28.98 29.45
C VAL A 549 -11.47 28.17 28.20
N PHE A 550 -12.72 27.75 28.07
CA PHE A 550 -13.20 27.01 26.90
C PHE A 550 -13.10 27.84 25.60
N LEU A 551 -13.51 29.12 25.63
CA LEU A 551 -13.39 30.03 24.50
C LEU A 551 -11.93 30.35 24.17
N ILE A 552 -11.06 30.49 25.18
CA ILE A 552 -9.61 30.65 24.97
C ILE A 552 -9.06 29.42 24.26
N SER A 553 -9.44 28.20 24.67
CA SER A 553 -9.01 26.97 23.98
C SER A 553 -9.48 26.94 22.52
N ILE A 554 -10.73 27.31 22.23
CA ILE A 554 -11.23 27.40 20.85
C ILE A 554 -10.48 28.48 20.05
N PHE A 555 -10.23 29.64 20.65
CA PHE A 555 -9.51 30.74 20.02
C PHE A 555 -8.07 30.35 19.68
N MET A 556 -7.37 29.67 20.60
CA MET A 556 -6.01 29.18 20.34
C MET A 556 -5.95 28.20 19.16
N MET A 557 -6.98 27.37 18.98
CA MET A 557 -7.09 26.46 17.85
C MET A 557 -7.46 27.19 16.55
N SER A 558 -8.41 28.14 16.61
CA SER A 558 -8.91 28.84 15.41
C SER A 558 -7.92 29.85 14.83
N PHE A 559 -7.08 30.46 15.68
CA PHE A 559 -6.03 31.41 15.26
C PHE A 559 -4.66 30.74 15.04
N ASN A 560 -4.63 29.41 14.92
CA ASN A 560 -3.42 28.62 14.63
C ASN A 560 -2.25 28.86 15.61
N TYR A 561 -2.51 29.33 16.84
CA TYR A 561 -1.49 29.44 17.90
C TYR A 561 -0.99 28.07 18.36
N VAL A 562 -1.82 27.04 18.19
CA VAL A 562 -1.46 25.63 18.28
C VAL A 562 -1.43 25.11 16.85
N GLY A 563 -0.25 24.96 16.28
CA GLY A 563 -0.09 24.45 14.91
C GLY A 563 -0.71 23.06 14.77
N SER A 564 -1.52 22.87 13.73
CA SER A 564 -2.09 21.58 13.37
C SER A 564 -1.29 20.99 12.21
N VAL A 565 -0.71 19.80 12.41
CA VAL A 565 -0.14 18.98 11.32
C VAL A 565 -1.05 17.77 11.11
N PHE A 566 -1.45 17.52 9.85
CA PHE A 566 -2.37 16.43 9.53
C PHE A 566 -1.80 15.05 9.91
N MET A 567 -0.51 14.85 9.65
CA MET A 567 0.26 13.71 10.16
C MET A 567 1.66 14.17 10.59
N PRO A 568 2.17 13.69 11.74
CA PRO A 568 3.56 13.93 12.13
C PRO A 568 4.50 13.18 11.17
N GLN A 569 5.65 13.75 10.83
CA GLN A 569 6.67 13.05 10.06
C GLN A 569 7.30 11.95 10.94
N ILE A 570 7.12 10.69 10.56
CA ILE A 570 7.70 9.54 11.27
C ILE A 570 8.96 9.13 10.50
N GLU A 571 10.11 9.24 11.16
CA GLU A 571 11.40 8.83 10.59
C GLU A 571 11.37 7.36 10.15
N ASN A 572 11.93 7.09 8.97
CA ASN A 572 12.10 5.77 8.40
C ASN A 572 13.57 5.34 8.48
N GLU A 573 13.85 4.05 8.62
CA GLU A 573 15.21 3.49 8.55
C GLU A 573 15.69 3.32 7.10
N THR A 574 14.78 3.41 6.13
CA THR A 574 15.09 3.38 4.70
C THR A 574 14.87 4.75 4.06
N ILE A 575 15.88 5.24 3.34
CA ILE A 575 15.75 6.39 2.43
C ILE A 575 15.27 5.88 1.08
N GLN A 576 14.14 6.42 0.58
CA GLN A 576 13.64 6.11 -0.76
C GLN A 576 13.96 7.26 -1.71
N ALA A 577 14.88 7.02 -2.64
CA ALA A 577 15.15 7.95 -3.73
C ALA A 577 14.20 7.69 -4.90
N ASN A 578 13.45 8.69 -5.34
CA ASN A 578 12.64 8.68 -6.55
C ASN A 578 13.13 9.81 -7.47
N ILE A 579 13.72 9.44 -8.61
CA ILE A 579 14.14 10.39 -9.64
C ILE A 579 13.35 10.11 -10.91
N GLN A 580 12.61 11.10 -11.39
CA GLN A 580 11.85 11.04 -12.63
C GLN A 580 12.45 12.06 -13.61
N LEU A 581 12.94 11.57 -14.73
CA LEU A 581 13.40 12.39 -15.86
C LEU A 581 12.23 12.71 -16.79
N ALA A 582 12.41 13.75 -17.59
CA ALA A 582 11.47 14.10 -18.65
C ALA A 582 11.26 12.90 -19.60
N GLU A 583 10.02 12.70 -20.04
CA GLU A 583 9.68 11.65 -21.00
C GLU A 583 10.40 11.88 -22.34
N GLY A 584 10.83 10.79 -22.99
CA GLY A 584 11.68 10.83 -24.18
C GLY A 584 13.18 11.00 -23.89
N THR A 585 13.57 11.14 -22.62
CA THR A 585 15.00 11.12 -22.23
C THR A 585 15.64 9.79 -22.64
N PRO A 586 16.75 9.79 -23.40
CA PRO A 586 17.37 8.55 -23.82
C PRO A 586 17.92 7.73 -22.64
N TRP A 587 17.96 6.40 -22.80
CA TRP A 587 18.41 5.48 -21.75
C TRP A 587 19.82 5.80 -21.23
N ASN A 588 20.74 6.22 -22.09
CA ASN A 588 22.10 6.57 -21.68
C ASN A 588 22.14 7.69 -20.64
N ARG A 589 21.20 8.65 -20.69
CA ARG A 589 21.08 9.74 -19.72
C ARG A 589 20.48 9.24 -18.42
N THR A 590 19.48 8.35 -18.49
CA THR A 590 18.94 7.65 -17.31
C THR A 590 20.06 6.88 -16.59
N GLU A 591 20.88 6.16 -17.33
CA GLU A 591 22.01 5.41 -16.78
C GLU A 591 23.09 6.33 -16.18
N GLN A 592 23.37 7.49 -16.78
CA GLN A 592 24.26 8.50 -16.18
C GLN A 592 23.74 9.00 -14.83
N VAL A 593 22.45 9.32 -14.74
CA VAL A 593 21.84 9.80 -13.49
C VAL A 593 21.80 8.69 -12.44
N ARG A 594 21.56 7.44 -12.85
CA ARG A 594 21.66 6.26 -11.97
C ARG A 594 23.08 6.11 -11.41
N GLN A 595 24.10 6.23 -12.26
CA GLN A 595 25.51 6.19 -11.84
C GLN A 595 25.87 7.38 -10.94
N GLN A 596 25.30 8.56 -11.19
CA GLN A 596 25.45 9.74 -10.33
C GLN A 596 24.88 9.48 -8.93
N LEU A 597 23.72 8.80 -8.83
CA LEU A 597 23.13 8.38 -7.56
C LEU A 597 23.99 7.33 -6.84
N ASP A 598 24.48 6.32 -7.55
CA ASP A 598 25.39 5.33 -6.96
C ASP A 598 26.68 5.98 -6.42
N ALA A 599 27.25 6.92 -7.17
CA ALA A 599 28.42 7.68 -6.74
C ALA A 599 28.13 8.52 -5.51
N ALA A 600 26.95 9.14 -5.42
CA ALA A 600 26.52 9.90 -4.25
C ALA A 600 26.35 9.00 -3.00
N GLN A 601 25.83 7.78 -3.18
CA GLN A 601 25.74 6.79 -2.09
C GLN A 601 27.13 6.37 -1.61
N ILE A 602 28.07 6.10 -2.52
CA ILE A 602 29.46 5.76 -2.16
C ILE A 602 30.14 6.93 -1.44
N ALA A 603 30.03 8.15 -1.96
CA ALA A 603 30.59 9.34 -1.32
C ALA A 603 30.00 9.60 0.07
N THR A 604 28.70 9.34 0.26
CA THR A 604 28.04 9.43 1.57
C THR A 604 28.61 8.40 2.54
N GLN A 605 28.79 7.16 2.09
CA GLN A 605 29.38 6.10 2.89
C GLN A 605 30.82 6.45 3.32
N GLU A 606 31.64 6.94 2.39
CA GLU A 606 33.01 7.39 2.66
C GLU A 606 33.04 8.58 3.63
N HIS A 607 32.15 9.56 3.44
CA HIS A 607 32.04 10.73 4.32
C HIS A 607 31.76 10.34 5.78
N TYR A 608 30.82 9.43 6.00
CA TYR A 608 30.52 8.96 7.35
C TYR A 608 31.59 8.02 7.92
N ALA A 609 32.24 7.21 7.09
CA ALA A 609 33.39 6.40 7.51
C ALA A 609 34.59 7.27 7.94
N GLU A 610 34.82 8.42 7.30
CA GLU A 610 35.85 9.39 7.70
C GLU A 610 35.49 10.12 9.00
N LEU A 611 34.22 10.52 9.16
CA LEU A 611 33.73 11.19 10.37
C LEU A 611 33.67 10.26 11.58
N TYR A 612 33.34 8.98 11.35
CA TYR A 612 33.13 7.97 12.38
C TYR A 612 33.86 6.65 12.03
N PRO A 613 35.19 6.59 12.15
CA PRO A 613 35.98 5.42 11.73
C PRO A 613 35.70 4.13 12.50
N ASP A 614 35.17 4.27 13.72
CA ASP A 614 34.80 3.14 14.59
C ASP A 614 33.33 2.73 14.43
N ALA A 615 32.56 3.42 13.59
CA ALA A 615 31.19 3.06 13.28
C ALA A 615 31.13 2.03 12.15
N GLY A 616 30.12 1.15 12.18
CA GLY A 616 29.82 0.27 11.07
C GLY A 616 29.36 1.05 9.83
N ASP A 617 29.02 0.32 8.76
CA ASP A 617 28.58 0.96 7.53
C ASP A 617 27.29 1.79 7.73
N MET A 618 27.31 3.06 7.33
CA MET A 618 26.13 3.94 7.43
C MET A 618 25.01 3.53 6.47
N LEU A 619 25.36 2.96 5.31
CA LEU A 619 24.43 2.42 4.33
C LEU A 619 24.56 0.88 4.32
N ILE A 620 23.69 0.18 5.07
CA ILE A 620 23.73 -1.29 5.23
C ILE A 620 23.44 -2.00 3.89
N SER A 621 22.43 -1.54 3.17
CA SER A 621 22.10 -2.08 1.86
C SER A 621 21.60 -1.00 0.92
N ARG A 622 21.89 -1.20 -0.36
CA ARG A 622 21.57 -0.26 -1.43
C ARG A 622 20.95 -1.03 -2.57
N SER A 623 19.69 -0.76 -2.87
CA SER A 623 19.03 -1.33 -4.03
C SER A 623 18.61 -0.22 -4.97
N THR A 624 18.93 -0.35 -6.25
CA THR A 624 18.60 0.64 -7.28
C THR A 624 17.87 -0.05 -8.42
N LEU A 625 16.74 0.51 -8.84
CA LEU A 625 15.92 0.07 -9.97
C LEU A 625 15.80 1.25 -10.95
N ALA A 626 16.36 1.10 -12.14
CA ALA A 626 16.25 2.06 -13.23
C ALA A 626 15.44 1.47 -14.39
N THR A 627 14.49 2.25 -14.87
CA THR A 627 13.63 2.00 -16.05
C THR A 627 13.60 3.28 -16.90
N ASP A 628 12.97 3.26 -18.07
CA ASP A 628 12.90 4.42 -18.96
C ASP A 628 12.47 5.71 -18.24
N GLY A 629 13.43 6.64 -18.11
CA GLY A 629 13.23 7.94 -17.47
C GLY A 629 12.92 7.89 -15.96
N ARG A 630 13.00 6.74 -15.29
CA ARG A 630 12.68 6.62 -13.86
C ARG A 630 13.69 5.78 -13.10
N ILE A 631 14.23 6.34 -12.02
CA ILE A 631 15.18 5.70 -11.12
C ILE A 631 14.57 5.68 -9.71
N ARG A 632 14.57 4.50 -9.09
CA ARG A 632 14.16 4.30 -7.71
C ARG A 632 15.28 3.64 -6.94
N ALA A 633 15.58 4.10 -5.73
CA ALA A 633 16.51 3.41 -4.87
C ALA A 633 15.97 3.31 -3.45
N TRP A 634 16.24 2.18 -2.79
CA TRP A 634 16.01 1.97 -1.37
C TRP A 634 17.36 1.79 -0.71
N ILE A 635 17.65 2.70 0.22
CA ILE A 635 18.94 2.80 0.90
C ILE A 635 18.64 2.59 2.39
N VAL A 636 19.05 1.43 2.91
CA VAL A 636 18.77 1.03 4.30
C VAL A 636 19.89 1.51 5.20
N LEU A 637 19.54 2.20 6.28
CA LEU A 637 20.45 2.65 7.32
C LEU A 637 20.41 1.71 8.53
N PRO A 638 21.42 1.73 9.42
CA PRO A 638 21.34 1.10 10.74
C PRO A 638 20.18 1.64 11.57
N GLU A 639 19.81 0.90 12.60
CA GLU A 639 18.84 1.36 13.59
C GLU A 639 19.31 2.69 14.22
N PRO A 640 18.40 3.62 14.60
CA PRO A 640 18.78 4.93 15.11
C PRO A 640 19.77 4.91 16.29
N ASP A 641 19.69 3.89 17.15
CA ASP A 641 20.57 3.74 18.32
C ASP A 641 21.98 3.21 17.97
N GLU A 642 22.14 2.62 16.78
CA GLU A 642 23.44 2.16 16.25
C GLU A 642 24.15 3.25 15.45
N ARG A 643 23.45 4.35 15.11
CA ARG A 643 24.01 5.47 14.37
C ARG A 643 24.87 6.35 15.27
N PRO A 644 26.03 6.83 14.79
CA PRO A 644 26.85 7.79 15.53
C PRO A 644 26.05 9.02 15.96
N GLY A 645 25.91 9.25 17.27
CA GLY A 645 25.19 10.40 17.81
C GLY A 645 23.68 10.41 17.51
N ASN A 646 23.07 9.26 17.19
CA ASN A 646 21.67 9.12 16.81
C ASN A 646 21.28 10.04 15.64
N LEU A 647 22.14 10.05 14.61
CA LEU A 647 21.91 10.84 13.40
C LEU A 647 20.54 10.54 12.77
N PRO A 648 19.73 11.57 12.50
CA PRO A 648 18.43 11.40 11.89
C PRO A 648 18.59 11.01 10.42
N THR A 649 17.72 10.12 9.91
CA THR A 649 17.67 9.68 8.50
C THR A 649 17.61 10.88 7.55
N ARG A 650 16.90 11.94 7.93
CA ARG A 650 16.78 13.17 7.14
C ARG A 650 18.14 13.83 6.87
N GLU A 651 19.07 13.79 7.83
CA GLU A 651 20.40 14.36 7.65
C GLU A 651 21.21 13.54 6.65
N VAL A 652 21.17 12.21 6.77
CA VAL A 652 21.82 11.31 5.80
C VAL A 652 21.22 11.49 4.40
N ALA A 653 19.89 11.62 4.28
CA ALA A 653 19.22 11.89 3.01
C ALA A 653 19.63 13.25 2.41
N GLN A 654 19.84 14.27 3.25
CA GLN A 654 20.36 15.56 2.79
C GLN A 654 21.81 15.43 2.31
N THR A 655 22.66 14.68 3.01
CA THR A 655 24.03 14.41 2.57
C THR A 655 24.08 13.71 1.21
N ILE A 656 23.21 12.70 0.99
CA ILE A 656 23.09 12.06 -0.33
C ILE A 656 22.65 13.06 -1.39
N ARG A 657 21.68 13.93 -1.08
CA ARG A 657 21.21 14.99 -2.00
C ARG A 657 22.33 15.97 -2.35
N ASP A 658 23.15 16.36 -1.38
CA ASP A 658 24.26 17.29 -1.58
C ASP A 658 25.36 16.67 -2.48
N PHE A 659 25.69 15.38 -2.28
CA PHE A 659 26.61 14.66 -3.16
C PHE A 659 26.02 14.32 -4.54
N LEU A 660 24.71 14.09 -4.62
CA LEU A 660 24.00 13.89 -5.89
C LEU A 660 24.10 15.15 -6.74
N GLY A 661 23.93 16.33 -6.14
CA GLY A 661 23.91 17.61 -6.85
C GLY A 661 22.64 17.80 -7.70
N PRO A 662 22.49 18.95 -8.38
CA PRO A 662 21.30 19.26 -9.16
C PRO A 662 21.23 18.39 -10.44
N ILE A 663 20.01 17.95 -10.77
CA ILE A 663 19.69 17.25 -12.03
C ILE A 663 18.69 18.13 -12.81
N PRO A 664 19.17 19.04 -13.67
CA PRO A 664 18.31 20.06 -14.29
C PRO A 664 17.22 19.51 -15.21
N ASP A 665 17.40 18.29 -15.72
CA ASP A 665 16.48 17.58 -16.63
C ASP A 665 15.54 16.60 -15.91
N ALA A 666 15.59 16.54 -14.57
CA ALA A 666 14.64 15.78 -13.78
C ALA A 666 13.36 16.59 -13.54
N MET A 667 12.21 15.96 -13.79
CA MET A 667 10.90 16.45 -13.36
C MET A 667 10.71 16.29 -11.84
N GLU A 668 11.39 15.32 -11.23
CA GLU A 668 11.31 15.04 -9.81
C GLU A 668 12.63 14.45 -9.31
N VAL A 669 13.12 14.97 -8.17
CA VAL A 669 14.24 14.39 -7.41
C VAL A 669 13.84 14.37 -5.95
N ARG A 670 13.32 13.22 -5.51
CA ARG A 670 12.81 13.03 -4.15
C ARG A 670 13.68 12.04 -3.39
N LEU A 671 13.97 12.37 -2.13
CA LEU A 671 14.67 11.48 -1.19
C LEU A 671 13.84 11.44 0.09
N ASP A 672 12.90 10.51 0.14
CA ASP A 672 11.98 10.33 1.25
C ASP A 672 12.71 9.67 2.42
N SER A 673 12.60 10.26 3.61
CA SER A 673 13.21 9.76 4.84
C SER A 673 12.17 9.42 5.91
N THR A 674 10.88 9.43 5.55
CA THR A 674 9.75 9.21 6.44
C THR A 674 8.85 8.07 5.94
N ILE A 675 8.18 7.37 6.86
CA ILE A 675 7.28 6.24 6.52
C ILE A 675 6.01 6.77 5.85
N ASN A 676 5.55 7.94 6.28
CA ASN A 676 4.44 8.63 5.66
C ASN A 676 4.96 9.69 4.68
N ASP A 677 4.34 9.75 3.49
CA ASP A 677 4.59 10.81 2.52
C ASP A 677 4.11 12.13 3.16
N GLY A 678 5.07 12.91 3.63
CA GLY A 678 4.88 13.89 4.68
C GLY A 678 4.28 15.19 4.18
N GLY A 679 3.12 15.16 3.50
CA GLY A 679 2.26 16.32 3.28
C GLY A 679 2.95 17.61 2.82
N SER A 680 4.12 17.51 2.16
CA SER A 680 4.88 18.66 1.68
C SER A 680 4.49 19.03 0.26
N ARG A 681 3.92 18.08 -0.49
CA ARG A 681 3.52 18.35 -1.87
C ARG A 681 2.11 18.92 -1.97
N MET A 682 1.97 20.08 -2.58
CA MET A 682 0.69 20.63 -3.00
C MET A 682 0.46 20.26 -4.46
N THR A 683 -0.68 19.65 -4.78
CA THR A 683 -1.03 19.25 -6.15
C THR A 683 -2.41 19.76 -6.53
N PHE A 684 -2.48 20.47 -7.65
CA PHE A 684 -3.70 21.03 -8.21
C PHE A 684 -3.98 20.39 -9.57
N ALA A 685 -5.18 19.87 -9.75
CA ALA A 685 -5.67 19.35 -11.02
C ALA A 685 -6.53 20.38 -11.73
N LEU A 686 -6.14 20.75 -12.94
CA LEU A 686 -6.87 21.63 -13.84
C LEU A 686 -7.49 20.78 -14.95
N SER A 687 -8.80 20.84 -15.14
CA SER A 687 -9.52 20.03 -16.12
C SER A 687 -10.32 20.88 -17.11
N HIS A 688 -10.19 20.59 -18.40
CA HIS A 688 -10.86 21.29 -19.50
C HIS A 688 -10.84 20.43 -20.78
N GLN A 689 -11.66 20.77 -21.78
CA GLN A 689 -11.63 20.08 -23.08
C GLN A 689 -10.52 20.58 -24.01
N ASP A 690 -10.27 21.90 -23.99
CA ASP A 690 -9.22 22.53 -24.78
C ASP A 690 -7.87 22.51 -24.07
N LEU A 691 -6.86 21.98 -24.76
CA LEU A 691 -5.50 21.80 -24.28
C LEU A 691 -4.74 23.12 -24.20
N ASP A 692 -4.98 24.06 -25.12
CA ASP A 692 -4.25 25.33 -25.13
C ASP A 692 -4.69 26.20 -23.95
N THR A 693 -5.98 26.18 -23.62
CA THR A 693 -6.51 26.74 -22.38
C THR A 693 -5.87 26.10 -21.14
N LEU A 694 -5.72 24.77 -21.11
CA LEU A 694 -5.06 24.07 -19.99
C LEU A 694 -3.59 24.46 -19.82
N ARG A 695 -2.85 24.56 -20.93
CA ARG A 695 -1.44 25.02 -20.91
C ARG A 695 -1.31 26.42 -20.32
N ALA A 696 -2.12 27.36 -20.82
CA ALA A 696 -2.10 28.73 -20.34
C ALA A 696 -2.48 28.83 -18.84
N ALA A 697 -3.49 28.07 -18.43
CA ALA A 697 -3.93 28.00 -17.03
C ALA A 697 -2.85 27.39 -16.12
N ALA A 698 -2.20 26.30 -16.55
CA ALA A 698 -1.12 25.65 -15.81
C ALA A 698 0.11 26.57 -15.66
N ASP A 699 0.54 27.25 -16.72
CA ASP A 699 1.66 28.19 -16.68
C ASP A 699 1.41 29.37 -15.73
N GLN A 700 0.18 29.89 -15.72
CA GLN A 700 -0.22 30.96 -14.81
C GLN A 700 -0.23 30.49 -13.35
N LEU A 701 -0.75 29.29 -13.09
CA LEU A 701 -0.72 28.70 -11.74
C LEU A 701 0.71 28.43 -11.28
N LYS A 702 1.59 27.86 -12.13
CA LYS A 702 3.02 27.68 -11.81
C LYS A 702 3.69 29.00 -11.46
N THR A 703 3.40 30.07 -12.21
CA THR A 703 3.96 31.40 -11.95
C THR A 703 3.54 31.92 -10.57
N GLN A 704 2.27 31.73 -10.21
CA GLN A 704 1.79 32.07 -8.88
C GLN A 704 2.43 31.22 -7.78
N LEU A 705 2.55 29.90 -7.97
CA LEU A 705 3.17 29.02 -6.99
C LEU A 705 4.66 29.35 -6.76
N ARG A 706 5.39 29.70 -7.82
CA ARG A 706 6.79 30.15 -7.74
C ARG A 706 6.97 31.49 -7.02
N SER A 707 5.89 32.25 -6.77
CA SER A 707 5.96 33.51 -6.04
C SER A 707 6.01 33.34 -4.51
N TYR A 708 5.68 32.14 -4.00
CA TYR A 708 5.78 31.84 -2.58
C TYR A 708 7.18 31.31 -2.25
N ASP A 709 7.90 31.98 -1.36
CA ASP A 709 9.27 31.61 -0.94
C ASP A 709 9.35 30.22 -0.27
N THR A 710 8.23 29.70 0.21
CA THR A 710 8.13 28.37 0.85
C THR A 710 7.90 27.24 -0.14
N LEU A 711 7.70 27.54 -1.44
CA LEU A 711 7.49 26.54 -2.48
C LEU A 711 8.73 26.40 -3.38
N TYR A 712 9.10 25.16 -3.67
CA TYR A 712 10.16 24.81 -4.62
C TYR A 712 9.72 23.63 -5.51
N ASP A 713 10.52 23.30 -6.53
CA ASP A 713 10.25 22.22 -7.49
C ASP A 713 8.83 22.27 -8.10
N VAL A 714 8.43 23.46 -8.56
CA VAL A 714 7.12 23.70 -9.20
C VAL A 714 7.13 23.17 -10.64
N VAL A 715 6.40 22.07 -10.86
CA VAL A 715 6.32 21.31 -12.11
C VAL A 715 4.87 21.05 -12.52
N ASP A 716 4.65 20.72 -13.80
CA ASP A 716 3.35 20.25 -14.28
C ASP A 716 3.46 19.00 -15.14
N SER A 717 2.32 18.35 -15.40
CA SER A 717 2.25 17.10 -16.16
C SER A 717 2.21 17.27 -17.70
N LEU A 718 2.21 18.49 -18.24
CA LEU A 718 2.21 18.81 -19.68
C LEU A 718 3.59 19.11 -20.26
N GLU A 719 4.61 19.43 -19.44
CA GLU A 719 5.96 19.85 -19.87
C GLU A 719 6.75 18.81 -20.71
N THR A 720 6.13 17.71 -21.11
CA THR A 720 6.73 16.59 -21.88
C THR A 720 6.02 16.36 -23.22
N SER A 721 6.02 17.34 -24.12
CA SER A 721 5.75 17.05 -25.54
C SER A 721 7.03 16.58 -26.21
N THR A 722 7.13 15.28 -26.47
CA THR A 722 8.13 14.77 -27.42
C THR A 722 7.74 15.20 -28.83
N GLU A 723 8.70 15.24 -29.75
CA GLU A 723 8.37 15.35 -31.17
C GLU A 723 7.95 13.96 -31.67
N GLU A 724 6.76 13.88 -32.26
CA GLU A 724 6.33 12.71 -33.01
C GLU A 724 6.55 12.92 -34.50
N LEU A 725 6.81 11.83 -35.22
CA LEU A 725 6.94 11.85 -36.67
C LEU A 725 5.63 11.41 -37.31
N GLN A 726 4.91 12.35 -37.92
CA GLN A 726 3.65 12.07 -38.59
C GLN A 726 3.87 11.81 -40.08
N PHE A 727 3.26 10.75 -40.60
CA PHE A 727 3.29 10.41 -42.03
C PHE A 727 2.01 10.87 -42.73
N SER A 728 2.18 11.58 -43.84
CA SER A 728 1.09 11.93 -44.76
C SER A 728 1.37 11.36 -46.14
N LEU A 729 0.31 10.95 -46.84
CA LEU A 729 0.44 10.33 -48.16
C LEU A 729 0.63 11.40 -49.24
N ARG A 730 1.63 11.26 -50.10
CA ARG A 730 1.81 12.16 -51.25
C ARG A 730 0.74 11.89 -52.32
N PRO A 731 0.32 12.89 -53.12
CA PRO A 731 -0.74 12.72 -54.12
C PRO A 731 -0.47 11.62 -55.16
N ASN A 732 0.79 11.39 -55.51
CA ASN A 732 1.25 10.37 -56.46
C ASN A 732 1.29 8.94 -55.89
N ALA A 733 1.15 8.74 -54.58
CA ALA A 733 1.15 7.40 -54.01
C ALA A 733 -0.18 6.66 -54.27
N GLN A 734 -1.29 7.40 -54.31
CA GLN A 734 -2.61 6.83 -54.61
C GLN A 734 -2.67 6.23 -56.02
N THR A 735 -1.97 6.83 -56.99
CA THR A 735 -1.90 6.30 -58.36
C THR A 735 -1.06 5.01 -58.46
N LEU A 736 -0.23 4.74 -57.45
CA LEU A 736 0.50 3.48 -57.29
C LEU A 736 -0.32 2.42 -56.53
N GLY A 737 -1.56 2.74 -56.15
CA GLY A 737 -2.45 1.84 -55.40
C GLY A 737 -2.08 1.70 -53.93
N LEU A 738 -1.26 2.61 -53.39
CA LEU A 738 -0.88 2.61 -51.98
C LEU A 738 -1.86 3.46 -51.16
N THR A 739 -2.28 2.92 -50.02
CA THR A 739 -2.99 3.68 -49.00
C THR A 739 -2.05 4.13 -47.88
N LEU A 740 -2.46 5.10 -47.08
CA LEU A 740 -1.70 5.48 -45.88
C LEU A 740 -1.55 4.29 -44.93
N GLN A 741 -2.58 3.44 -44.83
CA GLN A 741 -2.54 2.21 -44.03
C GLN A 741 -1.44 1.25 -44.51
N ASP A 742 -1.24 1.10 -45.82
CA ASP A 742 -0.17 0.25 -46.36
C ASP A 742 1.23 0.77 -46.01
N VAL A 743 1.41 2.09 -46.09
CA VAL A 743 2.68 2.74 -45.75
C VAL A 743 2.94 2.61 -44.25
N THR A 744 2.00 3.04 -43.41
CA THR A 744 2.15 3.00 -41.95
C THR A 744 2.34 1.57 -41.44
N ARG A 745 1.64 0.58 -42.00
CA ARG A 745 1.83 -0.83 -41.64
C ARG A 745 3.25 -1.31 -41.93
N GLN A 746 3.78 -1.02 -43.12
CA GLN A 746 5.14 -1.42 -43.49
C GLN A 746 6.20 -0.71 -42.65
N VAL A 747 6.03 0.59 -42.37
CA VAL A 747 6.91 1.33 -41.45
C VAL A 747 6.84 0.75 -40.03
N ARG A 748 5.65 0.40 -39.54
CA ARG A 748 5.48 -0.25 -38.24
C ARG A 748 6.18 -1.60 -38.19
N GLN A 749 6.04 -2.43 -39.22
CA GLN A 749 6.76 -3.72 -39.32
C GLN A 749 8.28 -3.53 -39.27
N SER A 750 8.79 -2.45 -39.85
CA SER A 750 10.22 -2.14 -39.81
C SER A 750 10.72 -1.78 -38.41
N PHE A 751 10.08 -0.82 -37.73
CA PHE A 751 10.56 -0.28 -36.45
C PHE A 751 10.01 -1.01 -35.22
N TYR A 752 8.69 -1.15 -35.12
CA TYR A 752 8.07 -1.84 -33.97
C TYR A 752 8.15 -3.36 -34.12
N GLY A 753 7.94 -3.84 -35.34
CA GLY A 753 7.86 -5.25 -35.67
C GLY A 753 6.44 -5.77 -35.83
N GLU A 754 6.35 -7.03 -36.24
CA GLU A 754 5.11 -7.79 -36.25
C GLU A 754 5.25 -9.08 -35.45
N GLU A 755 4.29 -9.33 -34.56
CA GLU A 755 4.18 -10.57 -33.80
C GLU A 755 3.76 -11.70 -34.75
N ALA A 756 4.66 -12.64 -35.00
CA ALA A 756 4.37 -13.81 -35.80
C ALA A 756 3.56 -14.84 -35.00
N GLN A 757 3.99 -15.14 -33.77
CA GLN A 757 3.40 -16.16 -32.92
C GLN A 757 3.79 -15.98 -31.44
N ARG A 758 3.16 -16.77 -30.57
CA ARG A 758 3.54 -16.94 -29.17
C ARG A 758 3.93 -18.38 -28.89
N LEU A 759 5.00 -18.56 -28.14
CA LEU A 759 5.55 -19.84 -27.73
C LEU A 759 5.35 -20.01 -26.23
N PRO A 760 4.67 -21.06 -25.76
CA PRO A 760 4.68 -21.39 -24.35
C PRO A 760 6.06 -21.99 -23.99
N ARG A 761 6.87 -21.25 -23.23
CA ARG A 761 8.20 -21.66 -22.76
C ARG A 761 8.34 -21.33 -21.27
N ASP A 762 8.71 -22.32 -20.46
CA ASP A 762 8.95 -22.17 -19.00
C ASP A 762 7.82 -21.43 -18.25
N GLY A 763 6.56 -21.72 -18.62
CA GLY A 763 5.38 -21.09 -18.02
C GLY A 763 5.13 -19.64 -18.45
N GLN A 764 5.89 -19.13 -19.43
CA GLN A 764 5.71 -17.82 -20.05
C GLN A 764 5.24 -17.96 -21.51
N ASP A 765 4.57 -16.94 -22.01
CA ASP A 765 4.28 -16.78 -23.43
C ASP A 765 5.37 -15.90 -24.07
N VAL A 766 6.38 -16.54 -24.68
CA VAL A 766 7.46 -15.86 -25.39
C VAL A 766 6.96 -15.41 -26.75
N ARG A 767 7.10 -14.11 -27.04
CA ARG A 767 6.69 -13.53 -28.33
C ARG A 767 7.78 -13.75 -29.37
N VAL A 768 7.36 -14.04 -30.60
CA VAL A 768 8.25 -14.09 -31.76
C VAL A 768 7.97 -12.87 -32.62
N MET A 769 8.91 -11.93 -32.63
CA MET A 769 8.80 -10.63 -33.30
C MET A 769 9.68 -10.60 -34.54
N ILE A 770 9.14 -10.11 -35.66
CA ILE A 770 9.90 -9.89 -36.89
C ILE A 770 10.00 -8.38 -37.13
N ARG A 771 11.22 -7.85 -37.26
CA ARG A 771 11.50 -6.40 -37.40
C ARG A 771 12.83 -6.15 -38.11
N MET A 772 13.16 -4.89 -38.39
CA MET A 772 14.50 -4.53 -38.87
C MET A 772 15.58 -4.80 -37.82
N ASP A 773 16.86 -4.83 -38.18
CA ASP A 773 17.97 -4.90 -37.23
C ASP A 773 18.05 -3.68 -36.29
N GLU A 774 18.60 -3.87 -35.09
CA GLU A 774 18.64 -2.84 -34.04
C GLU A 774 19.29 -1.52 -34.50
N ALA A 775 20.37 -1.60 -35.29
CA ALA A 775 21.07 -0.42 -35.79
C ALA A 775 20.18 0.43 -36.71
N SER A 776 19.40 -0.24 -37.57
CA SER A 776 18.41 0.40 -38.43
C SER A 776 17.23 0.99 -37.64
N ARG A 777 16.81 0.37 -36.54
CA ARG A 777 15.69 0.87 -35.73
C ARG A 777 16.05 2.11 -34.89
N ARG A 778 17.33 2.27 -34.54
CA ARG A 778 17.82 3.38 -33.70
C ARG A 778 18.21 4.64 -34.48
N SER A 779 17.99 4.66 -35.80
CA SER A 779 18.31 5.81 -36.66
C SER A 779 17.10 6.27 -37.46
N LEU A 780 16.84 7.59 -37.44
CA LEU A 780 15.82 8.19 -38.30
C LEU A 780 16.24 8.23 -39.77
N ASP A 781 17.55 8.18 -40.07
CA ASP A 781 18.03 8.16 -41.47
C ASP A 781 17.58 6.91 -42.22
N THR A 782 17.32 5.80 -41.49
CA THR A 782 16.78 4.55 -42.04
C THR A 782 15.46 4.76 -42.77
N LEU A 783 14.65 5.76 -42.40
CA LEU A 783 13.41 6.10 -43.12
C LEU A 783 13.64 6.42 -44.61
N ARG A 784 14.84 6.91 -44.97
CA ARG A 784 15.21 7.18 -46.37
C ARG A 784 15.58 5.93 -47.15
N GLU A 785 15.96 4.86 -46.44
CA GLU A 785 16.39 3.60 -47.03
C GLU A 785 15.22 2.65 -47.29
N ILE A 786 14.16 2.76 -46.47
CA ILE A 786 12.96 1.94 -46.55
C ILE A 786 12.29 2.04 -47.93
N ARG A 787 11.99 0.87 -48.51
CA ARG A 787 11.18 0.73 -49.72
C ARG A 787 9.80 0.19 -49.38
N ILE A 788 8.78 0.97 -49.71
CA ILE A 788 7.39 0.55 -49.63
C ILE A 788 7.08 -0.34 -50.84
N ARG A 789 6.56 -1.54 -50.58
CA ARG A 789 6.15 -2.47 -51.63
C ARG A 789 4.68 -2.28 -51.96
N THR A 790 4.39 -2.19 -53.25
CA THR A 790 3.04 -2.14 -53.81
C THR A 790 2.45 -3.54 -53.96
N SER A 791 1.13 -3.62 -54.13
CA SER A 791 0.41 -4.90 -54.32
C SER A 791 0.81 -5.65 -55.60
N ASP A 792 1.34 -4.95 -56.60
CA ASP A 792 1.91 -5.52 -57.83
C ASP A 792 3.42 -5.82 -57.72
N GLY A 793 4.00 -5.71 -56.53
CA GLY A 793 5.37 -6.14 -56.22
C GLY A 793 6.47 -5.13 -56.58
N ARG A 794 6.12 -3.89 -56.94
CA ARG A 794 7.11 -2.83 -57.17
C ARG A 794 7.60 -2.27 -55.83
N GLU A 795 8.88 -1.93 -55.78
CA GLU A 795 9.51 -1.25 -54.65
C GLU A 795 9.58 0.25 -54.91
N VAL A 796 9.06 1.06 -54.00
CA VAL A 796 9.05 2.51 -54.12
C VAL A 796 9.67 3.14 -52.87
N PRO A 797 10.62 4.10 -53.00
CA PRO A 797 11.11 4.87 -51.86
C PRO A 797 10.01 5.41 -50.94
N LEU A 798 10.16 5.31 -49.62
CA LEU A 798 9.20 5.90 -48.65
C LEU A 798 9.00 7.40 -48.89
N ASP A 799 10.09 8.14 -49.11
CA ASP A 799 10.09 9.58 -49.38
C ASP A 799 9.35 9.98 -50.68
N ALA A 800 9.22 9.06 -51.63
CA ALA A 800 8.49 9.28 -52.88
C ALA A 800 6.96 9.10 -52.74
N VAL A 801 6.50 8.38 -51.71
CA VAL A 801 5.08 8.05 -51.50
C VAL A 801 4.49 8.69 -50.25
N ALA A 802 5.32 9.03 -49.27
CA ALA A 802 4.90 9.69 -48.05
C ALA A 802 5.81 10.88 -47.73
N GLU A 803 5.25 11.83 -47.00
CA GLU A 803 5.96 12.94 -46.40
C GLU A 803 5.89 12.77 -44.89
N ALA A 804 7.06 12.89 -44.24
CA ALA A 804 7.20 12.80 -42.80
C ALA A 804 7.52 14.18 -42.24
N HIS A 805 6.72 14.66 -41.29
CA HIS A 805 6.94 15.94 -40.62
C HIS A 805 6.93 15.75 -39.10
N PHE A 806 7.80 16.48 -38.41
CA PHE A 806 7.79 16.53 -36.95
C PHE A 806 6.60 17.36 -36.49
N ALA A 807 5.85 16.80 -35.54
CA ALA A 807 4.76 17.47 -34.85
C ALA A 807 4.96 17.31 -33.34
N PRO A 808 4.50 18.25 -32.50
CA PRO A 808 4.45 18.04 -31.07
C PRO A 808 3.50 16.87 -30.74
N GLY A 809 4.03 15.79 -30.19
CA GLY A 809 3.29 14.64 -29.71
C GLY A 809 2.92 14.79 -28.23
N LEU A 810 1.81 14.19 -27.83
CA LEU A 810 1.48 14.00 -26.41
C LEU A 810 1.88 12.57 -26.05
N ASN A 811 2.87 12.40 -25.18
CA ASN A 811 3.28 11.08 -24.68
C ASN A 811 2.22 10.44 -23.77
N ARG A 812 1.50 11.29 -23.04
CA ARG A 812 0.50 10.88 -22.08
C ARG A 812 -0.63 11.89 -22.03
N ILE A 813 -1.85 11.39 -21.99
CA ILE A 813 -3.04 12.20 -21.80
C ILE A 813 -3.71 11.72 -20.53
N ASN A 814 -3.73 12.59 -19.53
CA ASN A 814 -4.46 12.35 -18.29
C ASN A 814 -5.86 12.95 -18.41
N ARG A 815 -6.84 12.23 -17.87
CA ARG A 815 -8.23 12.64 -17.87
C ARG A 815 -8.84 12.40 -16.49
N ARG A 816 -9.78 13.26 -16.12
CA ARG A 816 -10.58 13.14 -14.91
C ARG A 816 -12.02 13.45 -15.23
N ASN A 817 -12.93 12.56 -14.85
CA ASN A 817 -14.37 12.69 -15.04
C ASN A 817 -14.75 13.08 -16.49
N GLY A 818 -14.11 12.44 -17.48
CA GLY A 818 -14.38 12.67 -18.90
C GLY A 818 -13.75 13.94 -19.52
N MET A 819 -12.90 14.66 -18.78
CA MET A 819 -12.19 15.85 -19.28
C MET A 819 -10.68 15.63 -19.25
N ARG A 820 -9.92 16.28 -20.14
CA ARG A 820 -8.46 16.27 -20.06
C ARG A 820 -8.01 17.04 -18.84
N THR A 821 -6.97 16.55 -18.17
CA THR A 821 -6.52 17.06 -16.87
C THR A 821 -5.01 17.26 -16.85
N VAL A 822 -4.58 18.36 -16.25
CA VAL A 822 -3.18 18.70 -15.99
C VAL A 822 -2.99 18.85 -14.51
N THR A 823 -1.99 18.19 -13.96
CA THR A 823 -1.62 18.36 -12.56
C THR A 823 -0.43 19.30 -12.45
N VAL A 824 -0.57 20.36 -11.64
CA VAL A 824 0.51 21.25 -11.23
C VAL A 824 0.88 20.92 -9.80
N SER A 825 2.14 20.63 -9.55
CA SER A 825 2.64 20.23 -8.23
C SER A 825 3.79 21.12 -7.77
N ALA A 826 3.89 21.32 -6.46
CA ALA A 826 4.97 22.06 -5.82
C ALA A 826 5.30 21.45 -4.45
N GLU A 827 6.58 21.49 -4.05
CA GLU A 827 7.04 21.03 -2.73
C GLU A 827 7.14 22.19 -1.74
N LEU A 828 6.67 21.95 -0.51
CA LEU A 828 6.74 22.88 0.61
C LEU A 828 8.04 22.67 1.40
N SER A 829 8.80 23.73 1.63
CA SER A 829 9.94 23.72 2.54
C SER A 829 9.50 23.68 4.01
N ASP A 830 8.32 24.22 4.31
CA ASP A 830 7.65 24.18 5.61
C ASP A 830 6.18 23.74 5.44
N PRO A 831 5.80 22.54 5.92
CA PRO A 831 4.44 22.04 5.84
C PRO A 831 3.39 22.95 6.51
N THR A 832 3.79 23.78 7.49
CA THR A 832 2.86 24.67 8.20
C THR A 832 2.36 25.81 7.32
N ALA A 833 3.11 26.19 6.28
CA ALA A 833 2.74 27.25 5.34
C ALA A 833 1.59 26.87 4.39
N ARG A 834 1.23 25.58 4.30
CA ARG A 834 0.16 25.09 3.40
C ARG A 834 -1.17 25.83 3.61
N GLY A 835 -1.56 26.02 4.87
CA GLY A 835 -2.82 26.69 5.22
C GLY A 835 -2.87 28.12 4.70
N ASP A 836 -1.78 28.87 4.93
CA ASP A 836 -1.66 30.27 4.52
C ASP A 836 -1.63 30.41 2.98
N ILE A 837 -0.94 29.49 2.29
CA ILE A 837 -0.91 29.45 0.82
C ILE A 837 -2.30 29.13 0.26
N ASN A 838 -2.97 28.10 0.77
CA ASN A 838 -4.33 27.74 0.32
C ASN A 838 -5.33 28.87 0.58
N GLN A 839 -5.21 29.59 1.70
CA GLN A 839 -6.03 30.76 1.97
C GLN A 839 -5.75 31.87 0.94
N SER A 840 -4.48 32.22 0.72
CA SER A 840 -4.09 33.25 -0.26
C SER A 840 -4.55 32.90 -1.68
N LEU A 841 -4.38 31.64 -2.11
CA LEU A 841 -4.84 31.20 -3.42
C LEU A 841 -6.37 31.32 -3.54
N ASN A 842 -7.13 30.95 -2.51
CA ASN A 842 -8.60 31.01 -2.54
C ASN A 842 -9.17 32.43 -2.44
N GLU A 843 -8.50 33.33 -1.71
CA GLU A 843 -8.96 34.72 -1.54
C GLU A 843 -8.49 35.66 -2.66
N ASP A 844 -7.23 35.52 -3.10
CA ASP A 844 -6.59 36.53 -3.98
C ASP A 844 -6.47 36.08 -5.45
N PHE A 845 -6.16 34.80 -5.70
CA PHE A 845 -5.79 34.30 -7.03
C PHE A 845 -6.96 33.62 -7.76
N PHE A 846 -7.55 32.58 -7.17
CA PHE A 846 -8.57 31.76 -7.82
C PHE A 846 -9.81 32.54 -8.28
N PRO A 847 -10.33 33.55 -7.54
CA PRO A 847 -11.47 34.33 -8.04
C PRO A 847 -11.20 35.04 -9.37
N ASN A 848 -9.97 35.51 -9.61
CA ASN A 848 -9.59 36.12 -10.89
C ASN A 848 -9.27 35.07 -11.95
N PHE A 849 -8.61 33.99 -11.55
CA PHE A 849 -8.24 32.86 -12.41
C PHE A 849 -9.46 32.16 -13.01
N ASP A 850 -10.48 31.85 -12.19
CA ASP A 850 -11.71 31.18 -12.61
C ASP A 850 -12.52 32.06 -13.59
N ASN A 851 -12.44 33.39 -13.47
CA ASN A 851 -13.05 34.34 -14.40
C ASN A 851 -12.30 34.43 -15.75
N GLN A 852 -10.99 34.21 -15.74
CA GLN A 852 -10.14 34.27 -16.94
C GLN A 852 -10.28 33.01 -17.82
N TYR A 853 -10.53 31.85 -17.20
CA TYR A 853 -10.67 30.56 -17.88
C TYR A 853 -12.05 29.94 -17.65
N PRO A 854 -13.11 30.44 -18.34
CA PRO A 854 -14.46 29.93 -18.15
C PRO A 854 -14.57 28.45 -18.58
N GLY A 855 -15.16 27.62 -17.73
CA GLY A 855 -15.33 26.18 -17.99
C GLY A 855 -14.17 25.30 -17.51
N LEU A 856 -13.09 25.89 -16.98
CA LEU A 856 -12.03 25.17 -16.29
C LEU A 856 -12.53 24.67 -14.93
N SER A 857 -12.39 23.37 -14.67
CA SER A 857 -12.59 22.81 -13.33
C SER A 857 -11.25 22.68 -12.62
N ARG A 858 -11.22 22.99 -11.32
CA ARG A 858 -10.03 22.83 -10.49
C ARG A 858 -10.33 21.99 -9.25
N ASP A 859 -9.45 21.05 -8.96
CA ASP A 859 -9.53 20.21 -7.76
C ASP A 859 -8.14 20.12 -7.10
N GLU A 860 -8.07 20.19 -5.78
CA GLU A 860 -6.86 19.84 -5.05
C GLU A 860 -6.80 18.32 -4.89
N ILE A 861 -5.66 17.70 -5.21
CA ILE A 861 -5.46 16.24 -5.12
C ILE A 861 -4.50 15.92 -3.99
N GLY A 862 -4.82 14.89 -3.20
CA GLY A 862 -3.95 14.37 -2.14
C GLY A 862 -4.22 14.97 -0.74
N GLN A 863 -5.47 15.37 -0.47
CA GLN A 863 -5.94 15.75 0.86
C GLN A 863 -6.50 14.56 1.64
#